data_AF-A0A0A1TV86-F1
#
_entry.id   AF-A0A0A1TV86-F1
#
_cell.length_a   1.000
_cell.length_b   1.000
_cell.length_c   1.000
_cell.angle_alpha   90.00
_cell.angle_beta   90.00
_cell.angle_gamma   90.00
#
_symmetry.space_group_name_H-M   'P 1'
#
loop_
_entity.id
_entity.type
_entity.pdbx_description
1 polymer ?
#
loop_
_entity_poly.entity_id
_entity_poly.type
_entity_poly.pdbx_seq_one_letter_code
_entity_poly.pdbx_strand_id
1 'polypeptide(L)'
;MNFMIMNKKCREAVTTLMVNPEFYEETSFMWFVSKFEPKTLNFGNNNISVIKIYKKAMNIPTFIRFPNFNLDFYEGDLLKRENYKVVCDIFQKTTSIHLSGVKVISYNSELNVQKFVVKNSIYFSQLKRLEGEYEVVRQFLQNLVGKGCDRLHKIVLISDGENVIQLGKKSFDIFCAINYIVYNKQDCTVYAMVDPYENVEISINHFYFKKISFYTKTLPDELNSVFRDSRNHVIVENGMLQIAGPVEETKLVNEVINNAFADNVVQYGYMETEHTWKFPDCVSTYGLFATNTNEYIEDFLFKVDTNNVQHMLLIQANNIRFSNTFLALKTLEMDEVKHIWFDNECSFQNLELMYIKFSFNISIMCTFNITKLKALNLIKSSNIGITNKIYEKGVLNIFNCNKITFTQKISETLQINIDDSSDNIFFLNDKRIAVLSSTFESPYLFRLRKFISLSYMLYIENNKFYKSSPFMVTAISSNFCDEKCVLPFLYFHSNHFFILQDVRYFEAKVGYGFFSLGVIDQLNYTDFPNESLGNDEYSIGFRWDGKVHSKCLKQEFPASTDIINKFKNESGKTNTIGCGIYKDEHRNNILFFTLNGEIYGRCAIDFKTYGAVVTVSEIESLEIIDGITSKFAFDVIQILPSNLLFRTQEEID
;
A
#
# COMPACT_ATOMS: atom_id res chain seq x y z
N MET A 1 -23.78 -28.48 1.52
CA MET A 1 -24.44 -28.21 0.23
C MET A 1 -25.58 -27.24 0.50
N ASN A 2 -25.29 -25.93 0.50
CA ASN A 2 -26.26 -24.90 0.89
C ASN A 2 -27.04 -24.45 -0.34
N PHE A 3 -28.33 -24.81 -0.40
CA PHE A 3 -29.23 -24.36 -1.46
C PHE A 3 -29.55 -22.88 -1.25
N MET A 4 -29.06 -22.01 -2.14
CA MET A 4 -29.68 -20.70 -2.34
C MET A 4 -31.07 -20.93 -2.94
N ILE A 5 -32.13 -20.67 -2.18
CA ILE A 5 -33.49 -20.56 -2.72
C ILE A 5 -33.55 -19.27 -3.51
N MET A 6 -33.23 -19.35 -4.80
CA MET A 6 -33.31 -18.22 -5.70
C MET A 6 -34.79 -18.00 -6.05
N ASN A 7 -35.36 -16.86 -5.65
CA ASN A 7 -36.76 -16.58 -5.93
C ASN A 7 -36.99 -16.45 -7.44
N LYS A 8 -38.24 -16.64 -7.88
CA LYS A 8 -38.64 -16.62 -9.29
C LYS A 8 -38.21 -15.35 -10.05
N LYS A 9 -38.29 -14.17 -9.42
CA LYS A 9 -37.87 -12.89 -10.01
C LYS A 9 -36.35 -12.81 -10.19
N CYS A 10 -35.57 -13.32 -9.25
CA CYS A 10 -34.12 -13.41 -9.39
C CYS A 10 -33.75 -14.37 -10.53
N ARG A 11 -34.43 -15.52 -10.63
CA ARG A 11 -34.24 -16.44 -11.75
C ARG A 11 -34.58 -15.78 -13.09
N GLU A 12 -35.72 -15.10 -13.17
CA GLU A 12 -36.15 -14.36 -14.37
C GLU A 12 -35.13 -13.28 -14.75
N ALA A 13 -34.68 -12.46 -13.79
CA ALA A 13 -33.65 -11.45 -14.02
C ALA A 13 -32.33 -12.06 -14.53
N VAL A 14 -31.85 -13.15 -13.92
CA VAL A 14 -30.63 -13.83 -14.37
C VAL A 14 -30.82 -14.46 -15.75
N THR A 15 -31.99 -15.03 -16.06
CA THR A 15 -32.27 -15.55 -17.41
C THR A 15 -32.38 -14.46 -18.48
N THR A 16 -32.65 -13.21 -18.10
CA THR A 16 -32.59 -12.07 -19.04
C THR A 16 -31.17 -11.59 -19.30
N LEU A 17 -30.18 -12.00 -18.49
CA LEU A 17 -28.80 -11.62 -18.71
C LEU A 17 -28.22 -12.33 -19.94
N MET A 18 -27.86 -11.52 -20.94
CA MET A 18 -27.20 -12.00 -22.16
C MET A 18 -25.72 -12.37 -21.94
N VAL A 19 -25.16 -11.96 -20.80
CA VAL A 19 -23.77 -12.16 -20.37
C VAL A 19 -23.79 -12.57 -18.91
N ASN A 20 -22.98 -13.54 -18.50
CA ASN A 20 -22.86 -13.89 -17.08
C ASN A 20 -22.23 -12.76 -16.24
N PRO A 21 -22.51 -12.74 -14.92
CA PRO A 21 -21.72 -11.96 -13.96
C PRO A 21 -20.24 -12.38 -14.00
N GLU A 22 -19.35 -11.48 -13.59
CA GLU A 22 -17.94 -11.81 -13.42
C GLU A 22 -17.75 -12.71 -12.19
N PHE A 23 -17.02 -13.82 -12.36
CA PHE A 23 -16.77 -14.79 -11.30
C PHE A 23 -15.25 -14.92 -11.08
N TYR A 24 -14.83 -14.83 -9.81
CA TYR A 24 -13.44 -15.07 -9.40
C TYR A 24 -13.17 -16.55 -9.07
N GLU A 25 -14.21 -17.32 -8.73
CA GLU A 25 -14.10 -18.74 -8.36
C GLU A 25 -14.68 -19.67 -9.44
N GLU A 26 -13.93 -20.74 -9.77
CA GLU A 26 -14.36 -21.74 -10.77
C GLU A 26 -15.67 -22.44 -10.36
N THR A 27 -15.82 -22.81 -9.09
CA THR A 27 -17.00 -23.53 -8.57
C THR A 27 -18.30 -22.75 -8.77
N SER A 28 -18.26 -21.45 -8.50
CA SER A 28 -19.38 -20.52 -8.67
C SER A 28 -19.77 -20.39 -10.15
N PHE A 29 -18.78 -20.26 -11.04
CA PHE A 29 -19.04 -20.16 -12.48
C PHE A 29 -19.56 -21.49 -13.04
N MET A 30 -19.00 -22.61 -12.63
CA MET A 30 -19.46 -23.96 -12.99
C MET A 30 -20.92 -24.21 -12.59
N TRP A 31 -21.30 -23.81 -11.37
CA TRP A 31 -22.68 -23.85 -10.93
C TRP A 31 -23.58 -23.02 -11.85
N PHE A 32 -23.16 -21.79 -12.16
CA PHE A 32 -23.93 -20.89 -13.02
C PHE A 32 -24.19 -21.47 -14.42
N VAL A 33 -23.15 -21.92 -15.12
CA VAL A 33 -23.30 -22.45 -16.50
C VAL A 33 -24.04 -23.79 -16.55
N SER A 34 -24.19 -24.47 -15.41
CA SER A 34 -25.01 -25.69 -15.28
C SER A 34 -26.50 -25.40 -15.06
N LYS A 35 -26.87 -24.14 -14.77
CA LYS A 35 -28.24 -23.72 -14.42
C LYS A 35 -28.82 -22.67 -15.35
N PHE A 36 -27.96 -21.94 -16.06
CA PHE A 36 -28.34 -20.84 -16.95
C PHE A 36 -27.67 -20.97 -18.32
N GLU A 37 -28.27 -20.34 -19.31
CA GLU A 37 -27.85 -20.39 -20.71
C GLU A 37 -27.47 -18.99 -21.22
N PRO A 38 -26.39 -18.39 -20.68
CA PRO A 38 -25.98 -17.08 -21.14
C PRO A 38 -25.57 -17.14 -22.62
N LYS A 39 -25.98 -16.15 -23.41
CA LYS A 39 -25.52 -16.05 -24.81
C LYS A 39 -24.00 -15.85 -24.90
N THR A 40 -23.43 -15.14 -23.92
CA THR A 40 -22.01 -14.81 -23.84
C THR A 40 -21.41 -15.31 -22.54
N LEU A 41 -20.31 -16.07 -22.61
CA LEU A 41 -19.46 -16.34 -21.46
C LEU A 41 -18.38 -15.26 -21.35
N ASN A 42 -18.36 -14.53 -20.25
CA ASN A 42 -17.34 -13.57 -19.88
C ASN A 42 -16.50 -14.13 -18.73
N PHE A 43 -15.21 -14.32 -18.98
CA PHE A 43 -14.26 -14.85 -18.02
C PHE A 43 -13.55 -13.74 -17.22
N GLY A 44 -13.71 -12.47 -17.59
CA GLY A 44 -13.10 -11.34 -16.87
C GLY A 44 -11.57 -11.37 -16.86
N ASN A 45 -10.93 -12.21 -17.69
CA ASN A 45 -9.50 -12.53 -17.62
C ASN A 45 -9.06 -13.24 -16.32
N ASN A 46 -10.00 -13.76 -15.52
CA ASN A 46 -9.71 -14.50 -14.29
C ASN A 46 -9.03 -15.86 -14.59
N ASN A 47 -8.18 -16.32 -13.68
CA ASN A 47 -7.42 -17.57 -13.83
C ASN A 47 -8.25 -18.81 -13.46
N ILE A 48 -9.18 -19.19 -14.33
CA ILE A 48 -10.12 -20.31 -14.17
C ILE A 48 -10.15 -21.17 -15.45
N SER A 49 -10.49 -22.47 -15.36
CA SER A 49 -10.40 -23.36 -16.52
C SER A 49 -11.48 -23.03 -17.57
N VAL A 50 -11.06 -22.50 -18.71
CA VAL A 50 -11.96 -22.14 -19.82
C VAL A 50 -12.51 -23.41 -20.45
N ILE A 51 -11.66 -24.42 -20.64
CA ILE A 51 -12.04 -25.67 -21.31
C ILE A 51 -13.07 -26.44 -20.48
N LYS A 52 -12.88 -26.53 -19.16
CA LYS A 52 -13.78 -27.24 -18.26
C LYS A 52 -15.14 -26.55 -18.16
N ILE A 53 -15.16 -25.22 -18.01
CA ILE A 53 -16.39 -24.42 -17.98
C ILE A 53 -17.13 -24.56 -19.31
N TYR A 54 -16.43 -24.49 -20.44
CA TYR A 54 -17.03 -24.63 -21.77
C TYR A 54 -17.69 -25.99 -21.96
N LYS A 55 -17.03 -27.09 -21.56
CA LYS A 55 -17.58 -28.45 -21.67
C LYS A 55 -18.78 -28.70 -20.75
N LYS A 56 -18.91 -27.92 -19.66
CA LYS A 56 -19.95 -28.08 -18.65
C LYS A 56 -21.13 -27.16 -18.83
N ALA A 57 -21.01 -26.15 -19.70
CA ALA A 57 -22.12 -25.28 -20.05
C ALA A 57 -23.29 -26.09 -20.61
N MET A 58 -24.50 -25.83 -20.10
CA MET A 58 -25.72 -26.53 -20.50
C MET A 58 -25.99 -26.40 -22.00
N ASN A 59 -25.67 -25.23 -22.57
CA ASN A 59 -25.69 -24.97 -23.99
C ASN A 59 -24.37 -24.37 -24.45
N ILE A 60 -24.04 -24.60 -25.71
CA ILE A 60 -22.83 -24.07 -26.31
C ILE A 60 -23.01 -22.55 -26.47
N PRO A 61 -22.17 -21.70 -25.83
CA PRO A 61 -22.35 -20.26 -25.90
C PRO A 61 -22.17 -19.76 -27.33
N THR A 62 -22.80 -18.62 -27.63
CA THR A 62 -22.62 -17.94 -28.92
C THR A 62 -21.32 -17.15 -28.95
N PHE A 63 -20.98 -16.51 -27.83
CA PHE A 63 -19.81 -15.64 -27.72
C PHE A 63 -19.00 -15.92 -26.45
N ILE A 64 -17.70 -15.64 -26.52
CA ILE A 64 -16.78 -15.72 -25.39
C ILE A 64 -16.01 -14.40 -25.28
N ARG A 65 -15.78 -13.92 -24.05
CA ARG A 65 -15.00 -12.71 -23.73
C ARG A 65 -13.94 -13.03 -22.70
N PHE A 66 -12.74 -12.51 -22.96
CA PHE A 66 -11.55 -12.57 -22.11
C PHE A 66 -11.19 -13.96 -21.58
N PRO A 67 -11.19 -15.02 -22.43
CA PRO A 67 -10.76 -16.34 -21.98
C PRO A 67 -9.28 -16.30 -21.58
N ASN A 68 -8.95 -16.87 -20.42
CA ASN A 68 -7.58 -17.00 -19.93
C ASN A 68 -7.21 -18.49 -19.81
N PHE A 69 -6.29 -18.95 -20.66
CA PHE A 69 -5.91 -20.36 -20.74
C PHE A 69 -4.71 -20.73 -19.86
N ASN A 70 -4.28 -19.85 -18.94
CA ASN A 70 -3.13 -20.12 -18.07
C ASN A 70 -3.36 -21.36 -17.19
N LEU A 71 -4.52 -21.46 -16.54
CA LEU A 71 -4.86 -22.65 -15.76
C LEU A 71 -4.99 -23.91 -16.63
N ASP A 72 -5.65 -23.81 -17.80
CA ASP A 72 -5.78 -24.93 -18.73
C ASP A 72 -4.41 -25.44 -19.23
N PHE A 73 -3.43 -24.56 -19.40
CA PHE A 73 -2.06 -24.93 -19.76
C PHE A 73 -1.33 -25.59 -18.58
N TYR A 74 -1.45 -25.03 -17.38
CA TYR A 74 -0.85 -25.56 -16.16
C TYR A 74 -1.35 -26.98 -15.86
N GLU A 75 -2.65 -27.23 -16.04
CA GLU A 75 -3.27 -28.55 -15.89
C GLU A 75 -2.96 -29.50 -17.08
N GLY A 76 -2.25 -29.01 -18.11
CA GLY A 76 -1.91 -29.74 -19.33
C GLY A 76 -3.08 -29.91 -20.31
N ASP A 77 -4.27 -29.43 -19.96
CA ASP A 77 -5.50 -29.57 -20.75
C ASP A 77 -5.44 -28.83 -22.08
N LEU A 78 -4.79 -27.67 -22.15
CA LEU A 78 -4.68 -26.89 -23.38
C LEU A 78 -3.95 -27.64 -24.50
N LEU A 79 -2.95 -28.47 -24.14
CA LEU A 79 -2.10 -29.19 -25.08
C LEU A 79 -2.61 -30.60 -25.43
N LYS A 80 -3.67 -31.10 -24.74
CA LYS A 80 -4.25 -32.42 -25.03
C LYS A 80 -4.92 -32.42 -26.41
N ARG A 81 -4.59 -33.42 -27.23
CA ARG A 81 -5.11 -33.56 -28.60
C ARG A 81 -6.65 -33.61 -28.67
N GLU A 82 -7.28 -34.25 -27.69
CA GLU A 82 -8.74 -34.33 -27.57
C GLU A 82 -9.42 -32.98 -27.31
N ASN A 83 -8.70 -32.03 -26.69
CA ASN A 83 -9.21 -30.70 -26.40
C ASN A 83 -9.02 -29.72 -27.56
N TYR A 84 -8.20 -30.03 -28.55
CA TYR A 84 -7.89 -29.10 -29.66
C TYR A 84 -9.15 -28.62 -30.41
N LYS A 85 -10.11 -29.52 -30.66
CA LYS A 85 -11.38 -29.15 -31.31
C LYS A 85 -12.20 -28.16 -30.46
N VAL A 86 -12.21 -28.37 -29.14
CA VAL A 86 -12.90 -27.49 -28.18
C VAL A 86 -12.24 -26.11 -28.16
N VAL A 87 -10.91 -26.07 -28.10
CA VAL A 87 -10.13 -24.82 -28.12
C VAL A 87 -10.36 -24.04 -29.41
N CYS A 88 -10.37 -24.69 -30.57
CA CYS A 88 -10.67 -24.03 -31.85
C CYS A 88 -12.08 -23.46 -31.90
N ASP A 89 -13.08 -24.16 -31.34
CA ASP A 89 -14.46 -23.68 -31.24
C ASP A 89 -14.56 -22.47 -30.29
N ILE A 90 -13.82 -22.49 -29.17
CA ILE A 90 -13.70 -21.34 -28.26
C ILE A 90 -13.08 -20.13 -29.00
N PHE A 91 -11.99 -20.31 -29.74
CA PHE A 91 -11.34 -19.24 -30.51
C PHE A 91 -12.29 -18.63 -31.55
N GLN A 92 -13.05 -19.47 -32.27
CA GLN A 92 -14.02 -19.00 -33.25
C GLN A 92 -15.12 -18.12 -32.64
N LYS A 93 -15.45 -18.31 -31.37
CA LYS A 93 -16.49 -17.58 -30.64
C LYS A 93 -15.94 -16.43 -29.81
N THR A 94 -14.63 -16.30 -29.71
CA THR A 94 -14.00 -15.27 -28.90
C THR A 94 -14.18 -13.91 -29.55
N THR A 95 -14.83 -13.00 -28.83
CA THR A 95 -15.11 -11.62 -29.25
C THR A 95 -14.17 -10.61 -28.60
N SER A 96 -13.53 -10.97 -27.49
CA SER A 96 -12.56 -10.15 -26.77
C SER A 96 -11.49 -11.03 -26.16
N ILE A 97 -10.21 -10.67 -26.30
CA ILE A 97 -9.09 -11.40 -25.69
C ILE A 97 -8.05 -10.42 -25.15
N HIS A 98 -7.39 -10.84 -24.07
CA HIS A 98 -6.30 -10.12 -23.41
C HIS A 98 -5.04 -11.00 -23.46
N LEU A 99 -3.94 -10.46 -23.98
CA LEU A 99 -2.65 -11.13 -24.24
C LEU A 99 -1.53 -10.38 -23.52
N SER A 100 -1.60 -10.31 -22.20
CA SER A 100 -0.52 -9.80 -21.35
C SER A 100 -0.03 -10.90 -20.42
N GLY A 101 1.18 -10.77 -19.90
CA GLY A 101 1.67 -11.63 -18.83
C GLY A 101 0.95 -11.25 -17.54
N VAL A 102 0.22 -12.18 -16.93
CA VAL A 102 -0.34 -11.98 -15.60
C VAL A 102 0.76 -12.35 -14.60
N LYS A 103 1.01 -11.56 -13.56
CA LYS A 103 2.08 -11.88 -12.58
C LYS A 103 1.73 -13.10 -11.69
N VAL A 104 1.54 -14.30 -12.26
CA VAL A 104 1.21 -15.53 -11.53
C VAL A 104 2.21 -16.65 -11.84
N ILE A 105 3.01 -16.96 -10.81
CA ILE A 105 3.74 -18.19 -10.44
C ILE A 105 4.83 -18.72 -11.40
N SER A 106 4.76 -18.54 -12.72
CA SER A 106 5.96 -18.76 -13.57
C SER A 106 5.90 -18.08 -14.94
N TYR A 107 6.83 -17.16 -15.19
CA TYR A 107 7.03 -16.44 -16.46
C TYR A 107 7.09 -17.36 -17.69
N ASN A 108 7.60 -18.59 -17.53
CA ASN A 108 7.72 -19.57 -18.62
C ASN A 108 6.37 -20.13 -19.10
N SER A 109 5.38 -20.27 -18.23
CA SER A 109 4.08 -20.85 -18.60
C SER A 109 3.25 -19.91 -19.47
N GLU A 110 3.28 -18.62 -19.16
CA GLU A 110 2.49 -17.59 -19.86
C GLU A 110 2.99 -17.32 -21.27
N LEU A 111 4.30 -17.23 -21.45
CA LEU A 111 4.93 -17.11 -22.77
C LEU A 111 4.51 -18.27 -23.69
N ASN A 112 4.28 -19.46 -23.14
CA ASN A 112 3.84 -20.62 -23.92
C ASN A 112 2.35 -20.54 -24.29
N VAL A 113 1.50 -20.04 -23.39
CA VAL A 113 0.07 -19.80 -23.69
C VAL A 113 -0.09 -18.73 -24.75
N GLN A 114 0.60 -17.59 -24.61
CA GLN A 114 0.56 -16.51 -25.60
C GLN A 114 1.05 -16.99 -26.97
N LYS A 115 2.19 -17.69 -27.04
CA LYS A 115 2.68 -18.29 -28.29
C LYS A 115 1.66 -19.25 -28.91
N PHE A 116 1.00 -20.08 -28.09
CA PHE A 116 -0.04 -20.98 -28.55
C PHE A 116 -1.23 -20.21 -29.14
N VAL A 117 -1.71 -19.18 -28.46
CA VAL A 117 -2.84 -18.34 -28.93
C VAL A 117 -2.47 -17.59 -30.21
N VAL A 118 -1.30 -16.94 -30.26
CA VAL A 118 -0.79 -16.22 -31.44
C VAL A 118 -0.65 -17.13 -32.65
N LYS A 119 -0.12 -18.34 -32.47
CA LYS A 119 0.00 -19.35 -33.53
C LYS A 119 -1.35 -19.78 -34.10
N ASN A 120 -2.40 -19.76 -33.28
CA ASN A 120 -3.75 -20.18 -33.64
C ASN A 120 -4.72 -19.00 -33.86
N SER A 121 -4.21 -17.78 -33.97
CA SER A 121 -5.00 -16.54 -34.15
C SER A 121 -5.91 -16.56 -35.38
N ILE A 122 -5.57 -17.31 -36.43
CA ILE A 122 -6.40 -17.47 -37.63
C ILE A 122 -7.81 -18.02 -37.37
N TYR A 123 -8.04 -18.67 -36.22
CA TYR A 123 -9.35 -19.20 -35.84
C TYR A 123 -10.29 -18.14 -35.25
N PHE A 124 -9.80 -16.95 -34.92
CA PHE A 124 -10.57 -15.90 -34.24
C PHE A 124 -11.50 -15.13 -35.21
N SER A 125 -12.56 -15.79 -35.66
CA SER A 125 -13.47 -15.25 -36.68
C SER A 125 -14.43 -14.16 -36.19
N GLN A 126 -14.60 -14.00 -34.87
CA GLN A 126 -15.56 -13.09 -34.23
C GLN A 126 -14.89 -11.99 -33.40
N LEU A 127 -13.57 -11.85 -33.47
CA LEU A 127 -12.80 -10.96 -32.61
C LEU A 127 -13.16 -9.49 -32.87
N LYS A 128 -13.58 -8.79 -31.82
CA LYS A 128 -13.93 -7.36 -31.84
C LYS A 128 -12.97 -6.49 -31.03
N ARG A 129 -12.38 -7.05 -29.97
CA ARG A 129 -11.43 -6.38 -29.08
C ARG A 129 -10.19 -7.24 -28.87
N LEU A 130 -9.03 -6.66 -29.10
CA LEU A 130 -7.73 -7.26 -28.81
C LEU A 130 -6.98 -6.35 -27.83
N GLU A 131 -6.41 -6.92 -26.79
CA GLU A 131 -5.64 -6.20 -25.78
C GLU A 131 -4.40 -7.01 -25.43
N GLY A 132 -3.26 -6.37 -25.17
CA GLY A 132 -2.06 -7.07 -24.75
C GLY A 132 -0.76 -6.35 -25.05
N GLU A 133 0.35 -7.04 -24.82
CA GLU A 133 1.68 -6.52 -25.09
C GLU A 133 1.85 -6.19 -26.58
N TYR A 134 2.33 -4.99 -26.89
CA TYR A 134 2.40 -4.46 -28.26
C TYR A 134 3.13 -5.37 -29.27
N GLU A 135 4.18 -6.08 -28.85
CA GLU A 135 4.90 -7.04 -29.72
C GLU A 135 4.09 -8.32 -29.97
N VAL A 136 3.44 -8.86 -28.93
CA VAL A 136 2.55 -10.04 -29.03
C VAL A 136 1.34 -9.72 -29.90
N VAL A 137 0.74 -8.53 -29.70
CA VAL A 137 -0.37 -8.03 -30.51
C VAL A 137 0.04 -7.90 -31.98
N ARG A 138 1.23 -7.37 -32.28
CA ARG A 138 1.74 -7.30 -33.66
C ARG A 138 1.76 -8.68 -34.31
N GLN A 139 2.34 -9.68 -33.63
CA GLN A 139 2.43 -11.06 -34.14
C GLN A 139 1.04 -11.70 -34.31
N PHE A 140 0.14 -11.46 -33.37
CA PHE A 140 -1.25 -11.91 -33.46
C PHE A 140 -1.93 -11.34 -34.71
N LEU A 141 -1.81 -10.03 -34.93
CA LEU A 141 -2.42 -9.35 -36.07
C LEU A 141 -1.85 -9.81 -37.41
N GLN A 142 -0.54 -10.03 -37.50
CA GLN A 142 0.12 -10.56 -38.70
C GLN A 142 -0.45 -11.93 -39.12
N ASN A 143 -0.77 -12.79 -38.16
CA ASN A 143 -1.36 -14.10 -38.41
C ASN A 143 -2.89 -14.05 -38.65
N LEU A 144 -3.58 -13.02 -38.14
CA LEU A 144 -5.02 -12.80 -38.32
C LEU A 144 -5.36 -12.24 -39.72
N VAL A 145 -4.39 -11.68 -40.47
CA VAL A 145 -4.64 -11.02 -41.77
C VAL A 145 -5.44 -11.94 -42.71
N GLY A 146 -6.62 -11.47 -43.14
CA GLY A 146 -7.54 -12.17 -44.05
C GLY A 146 -8.83 -12.66 -43.38
N LYS A 147 -8.75 -13.44 -42.29
CA LYS A 147 -9.94 -14.01 -41.60
C LYS A 147 -10.21 -13.28 -40.28
N GLY A 148 -11.38 -12.69 -40.12
CA GLY A 148 -11.82 -12.09 -38.84
C GLY A 148 -11.29 -10.67 -38.56
N CYS A 149 -10.20 -10.26 -39.20
CA CYS A 149 -9.62 -8.91 -39.06
C CYS A 149 -10.61 -7.77 -39.41
N ASP A 150 -11.59 -8.01 -40.28
CA ASP A 150 -12.65 -7.03 -40.63
C ASP A 150 -13.58 -6.67 -39.47
N ARG A 151 -13.66 -7.51 -38.43
CA ARG A 151 -14.55 -7.33 -37.28
C ARG A 151 -13.88 -6.69 -36.09
N LEU A 152 -12.57 -6.46 -36.18
CA LEU A 152 -11.79 -5.88 -35.11
C LEU A 152 -12.09 -4.38 -35.03
N HIS A 153 -12.66 -3.95 -33.90
CA HIS A 153 -13.05 -2.55 -33.68
C HIS A 153 -12.10 -1.82 -32.73
N LYS A 154 -11.49 -2.56 -31.79
CA LYS A 154 -10.66 -1.97 -30.74
C LYS A 154 -9.40 -2.79 -30.51
N ILE A 155 -8.26 -2.11 -30.52
CA ILE A 155 -6.96 -2.67 -30.15
C ILE A 155 -6.40 -1.83 -29.00
N VAL A 156 -5.97 -2.47 -27.91
CA VAL A 156 -5.33 -1.80 -26.78
C VAL A 156 -3.91 -2.36 -26.61
N LEU A 157 -2.92 -1.49 -26.70
CA LEU A 157 -1.50 -1.82 -26.63
C LEU A 157 -0.96 -1.36 -25.27
N ILE A 158 -0.33 -2.29 -24.56
CA ILE A 158 0.39 -2.05 -23.30
C ILE A 158 1.83 -2.56 -23.39
N SER A 159 2.68 -2.17 -22.45
CA SER A 159 4.00 -2.78 -22.27
C SER A 159 3.92 -4.00 -21.34
N ASP A 160 5.04 -4.72 -21.22
CA ASP A 160 5.15 -5.88 -20.33
C ASP A 160 4.79 -5.50 -18.88
N GLY A 161 4.03 -6.35 -18.19
CA GLY A 161 3.65 -6.19 -16.78
C GLY A 161 2.78 -4.98 -16.43
N GLU A 162 1.85 -4.57 -17.32
CA GLU A 162 0.95 -3.41 -17.18
C GLU A 162 1.65 -2.03 -17.18
N ASN A 163 2.88 -1.98 -17.67
CA ASN A 163 3.64 -0.74 -17.79
C ASN A 163 3.29 0.08 -19.05
N VAL A 164 3.73 1.33 -19.06
CA VAL A 164 3.68 2.22 -20.23
C VAL A 164 4.73 1.82 -21.28
N ILE A 165 4.41 1.97 -22.57
CA ILE A 165 5.32 1.67 -23.68
C ILE A 165 6.34 2.81 -23.80
N GLN A 166 7.63 2.48 -23.66
CA GLN A 166 8.72 3.44 -23.94
C GLN A 166 8.78 3.76 -25.44
N LEU A 167 8.86 5.05 -25.74
CA LEU A 167 8.87 5.54 -27.11
C LEU A 167 10.29 5.56 -27.68
N GLY A 168 10.54 4.71 -28.67
CA GLY A 168 11.81 4.64 -29.37
C GLY A 168 11.65 3.96 -30.71
N LYS A 169 12.74 3.83 -31.47
CA LYS A 169 12.71 3.28 -32.84
C LYS A 169 11.93 1.95 -32.94
N LYS A 170 12.17 1.03 -32.00
CA LYS A 170 11.51 -0.30 -31.97
C LYS A 170 9.99 -0.20 -31.79
N SER A 171 9.51 0.61 -30.84
CA SER A 171 8.07 0.78 -30.61
C SER A 171 7.40 1.49 -31.80
N PHE A 172 8.08 2.46 -32.42
CA PHE A 172 7.59 3.08 -33.66
C PHE A 172 7.49 2.11 -34.84
N ASP A 173 8.51 1.27 -35.07
CA ASP A 173 8.45 0.25 -36.12
C ASP A 173 7.24 -0.69 -35.92
N ILE A 174 6.93 -1.03 -34.66
CA ILE A 174 5.77 -1.85 -34.32
C ILE A 174 4.46 -1.09 -34.55
N PHE A 175 4.36 0.17 -34.13
CA PHE A 175 3.19 1.00 -34.41
C PHE A 175 2.96 1.17 -35.92
N CYS A 176 4.02 1.32 -36.72
CA CYS A 176 3.94 1.37 -38.18
C CYS A 176 3.39 0.07 -38.75
N ALA A 177 3.88 -1.08 -38.28
CA ALA A 177 3.39 -2.38 -38.71
C ALA A 177 1.91 -2.58 -38.37
N ILE A 178 1.50 -2.26 -37.14
CA ILE A 178 0.09 -2.34 -36.71
C ILE A 178 -0.78 -1.40 -37.54
N ASN A 179 -0.36 -0.14 -37.70
CA ASN A 179 -1.08 0.86 -38.47
C ASN A 179 -1.26 0.42 -39.94
N TYR A 180 -0.25 -0.18 -40.57
CA TYR A 180 -0.37 -0.74 -41.91
C TYR A 180 -1.41 -1.86 -41.99
N ILE A 181 -1.44 -2.77 -41.01
CA ILE A 181 -2.42 -3.86 -40.96
C ILE A 181 -3.86 -3.34 -40.83
N VAL A 182 -4.06 -2.25 -40.07
CA VAL A 182 -5.41 -1.67 -39.84
C VAL A 182 -5.76 -0.49 -40.77
N TYR A 183 -4.85 -0.08 -41.66
CA TYR A 183 -4.96 1.18 -42.43
C TYR A 183 -6.28 1.29 -43.21
N ASN A 184 -6.74 0.19 -43.83
CA ASN A 184 -7.97 0.16 -44.64
C ASN A 184 -9.26 -0.13 -43.86
N LYS A 185 -9.24 -0.23 -42.52
CA LYS A 185 -10.40 -0.61 -41.70
C LYS A 185 -11.11 0.60 -41.09
N GLN A 186 -12.21 1.06 -41.67
CA GLN A 186 -12.87 2.31 -41.23
C GLN A 186 -13.25 2.33 -39.74
N ASP A 187 -13.57 1.18 -39.14
CA ASP A 187 -14.12 1.09 -37.77
C ASP A 187 -13.15 0.56 -36.70
N CYS A 188 -11.84 0.52 -36.96
CA CYS A 188 -10.84 0.05 -36.00
C CYS A 188 -10.06 1.20 -35.37
N THR A 189 -10.12 1.32 -34.04
CA THR A 189 -9.31 2.28 -33.26
C THR A 189 -8.26 1.55 -32.45
N VAL A 190 -7.02 2.05 -32.49
CA VAL A 190 -5.89 1.54 -31.72
C VAL A 190 -5.62 2.51 -30.58
N TYR A 191 -5.52 2.00 -29.36
CA TYR A 191 -5.21 2.73 -28.15
C TYR A 191 -3.83 2.25 -27.66
N ALA A 192 -2.91 3.14 -27.37
CA ALA A 192 -1.57 2.77 -26.89
C ALA A 192 -1.22 3.55 -25.62
N MET A 193 -0.85 2.85 -24.55
CA MET A 193 -0.37 3.47 -23.31
C MET A 193 1.14 3.69 -23.42
N VAL A 194 1.61 4.94 -23.36
CA VAL A 194 3.00 5.30 -23.64
C VAL A 194 3.60 6.17 -22.54
N ASP A 195 4.93 6.10 -22.44
CA ASP A 195 5.73 6.96 -21.58
C ASP A 195 6.15 8.22 -22.36
N PRO A 196 5.83 9.43 -21.89
CA PRO A 196 6.17 10.66 -22.58
C PRO A 196 7.65 11.10 -22.45
N TYR A 197 8.46 10.52 -21.55
CA TYR A 197 9.75 11.12 -21.11
C TYR A 197 11.00 10.80 -21.93
N GLU A 198 10.93 10.04 -23.03
CA GLU A 198 12.13 9.81 -23.84
C GLU A 198 12.32 10.88 -24.93
N ASN A 199 13.58 11.37 -25.05
CA ASN A 199 14.09 12.24 -26.11
C ASN A 199 13.97 11.55 -27.47
N VAL A 200 12.75 11.54 -28.00
CA VAL A 200 12.49 11.12 -29.36
C VAL A 200 12.90 12.29 -30.26
N GLU A 201 14.19 12.36 -30.62
CA GLU A 201 14.71 13.16 -31.76
C GLU A 201 14.06 12.77 -33.10
N ILE A 202 13.16 11.79 -33.10
CA ILE A 202 12.40 11.41 -34.27
C ILE A 202 11.34 12.50 -34.48
N SER A 203 11.58 13.33 -35.49
CA SER A 203 10.61 14.25 -36.09
C SER A 203 9.47 13.43 -36.72
N ILE A 204 8.62 12.87 -35.88
CA ILE A 204 7.49 12.06 -36.33
C ILE A 204 6.42 13.04 -36.78
N ASN A 205 6.23 13.11 -38.10
CA ASN A 205 5.03 13.69 -38.67
C ASN A 205 3.83 12.92 -38.11
N HIS A 206 3.09 13.54 -37.21
CA HIS A 206 1.87 13.02 -36.55
C HIS A 206 0.86 12.43 -37.57
N PHE A 207 0.95 12.84 -38.83
CA PHE A 207 0.18 12.35 -39.97
C PHE A 207 0.28 10.84 -40.26
N TYR A 208 1.30 10.12 -39.78
CA TYR A 208 1.44 8.67 -40.07
C TYR A 208 0.54 7.77 -39.21
N PHE A 209 0.06 8.21 -38.04
CA PHE A 209 -0.64 7.36 -37.07
C PHE A 209 -2.10 7.76 -36.80
N LYS A 210 -2.84 8.18 -37.84
CA LYS A 210 -4.23 8.69 -37.69
C LYS A 210 -5.22 7.77 -36.95
N LYS A 211 -4.92 6.47 -36.80
CA LYS A 211 -5.78 5.49 -36.10
C LYS A 211 -5.29 5.10 -34.70
N ILE A 212 -4.13 5.59 -34.30
CA ILE A 212 -3.56 5.32 -32.98
C ILE A 212 -3.79 6.52 -32.09
N SER A 213 -4.58 6.33 -31.03
CA SER A 213 -4.72 7.28 -29.94
C SER A 213 -3.72 6.89 -28.84
N PHE A 214 -2.80 7.80 -28.54
CA PHE A 214 -1.80 7.61 -27.49
C PHE A 214 -2.30 8.15 -26.16
N TYR A 215 -2.13 7.37 -25.10
CA TYR A 215 -2.52 7.70 -23.74
C TYR A 215 -1.32 7.67 -22.82
N THR A 216 -1.27 8.57 -21.84
CA THR A 216 -0.19 8.62 -20.84
C THR A 216 -0.76 8.45 -19.43
N LYS A 217 0.03 7.91 -18.49
CA LYS A 217 -0.32 7.91 -17.06
C LYS A 217 0.10 9.21 -16.36
N THR A 218 1.10 9.87 -16.91
CA THR A 218 1.66 11.13 -16.39
C THR A 218 1.50 12.21 -17.44
N LEU A 219 0.99 13.36 -17.03
CA LEU A 219 0.97 14.57 -17.84
C LEU A 219 2.39 15.18 -17.86
N PRO A 220 3.07 15.25 -19.02
CA PRO A 220 4.41 15.83 -19.10
C PRO A 220 4.40 17.35 -18.95
N ASP A 221 5.54 17.92 -18.58
CA ASP A 221 5.82 19.36 -18.49
C ASP A 221 5.77 20.03 -19.86
N GLU A 222 6.46 19.45 -20.84
CA GLU A 222 6.40 19.83 -22.24
C GLU A 222 5.51 18.85 -23.01
N LEU A 223 4.38 19.34 -23.52
CA LEU A 223 3.60 18.59 -24.51
C LEU A 223 4.42 18.52 -25.80
N ASN A 224 5.18 17.43 -25.97
CA ASN A 224 5.81 17.07 -27.24
C ASN A 224 4.74 17.19 -28.34
N SER A 225 5.13 17.65 -29.53
CA SER A 225 4.24 17.83 -30.69
C SER A 225 3.33 16.62 -30.99
N VAL A 226 3.77 15.40 -30.65
CA VAL A 226 2.97 14.16 -30.76
C VAL A 226 1.78 14.12 -29.79
N PHE A 227 1.85 14.85 -28.68
CA PHE A 227 0.87 14.91 -27.59
C PHE A 227 0.15 16.26 -27.48
N ARG A 228 0.46 17.24 -28.35
CA ARG A 228 -0.25 18.55 -28.32
C ARG A 228 -1.75 18.46 -28.60
N ASP A 229 -2.17 17.47 -29.38
CA ASP A 229 -3.59 17.15 -29.60
C ASP A 229 -4.13 16.11 -28.58
N SER A 230 -3.28 15.53 -27.73
CA SER A 230 -3.66 14.52 -26.72
C SER A 230 -4.20 15.11 -25.42
N ARG A 231 -4.76 16.32 -25.48
CA ARG A 231 -5.45 17.01 -24.35
C ARG A 231 -6.58 16.17 -23.73
N ASN A 232 -6.97 15.07 -24.39
CA ASN A 232 -8.04 14.14 -24.00
C ASN A 232 -7.55 12.72 -23.62
N HIS A 233 -6.24 12.48 -23.48
CA HIS A 233 -5.71 11.11 -23.36
C HIS A 233 -4.75 10.91 -22.18
N VAL A 234 -5.04 11.50 -21.03
CA VAL A 234 -4.39 11.11 -19.76
C VAL A 234 -5.27 10.09 -19.04
N ILE A 235 -4.65 9.03 -18.54
CA ILE A 235 -5.31 7.98 -17.78
C ILE A 235 -5.25 8.34 -16.30
N VAL A 236 -6.42 8.48 -15.69
CA VAL A 236 -6.59 8.70 -14.26
C VAL A 236 -7.05 7.39 -13.62
N GLU A 237 -6.22 6.86 -12.72
CA GLU A 237 -6.51 5.63 -11.97
C GLU A 237 -6.91 6.02 -10.55
N ASN A 238 -8.09 5.55 -10.10
CA ASN A 238 -8.62 5.84 -8.76
C ASN A 238 -8.66 7.33 -8.39
N GLY A 239 -9.00 8.20 -9.35
CA GLY A 239 -9.06 9.65 -9.14
C GLY A 239 -7.69 10.36 -9.10
N MET A 240 -6.59 9.62 -9.25
CA MET A 240 -5.23 10.15 -9.21
C MET A 240 -4.74 10.57 -10.60
N LEU A 241 -4.36 11.84 -10.73
CA LEU A 241 -3.65 12.39 -11.88
C LEU A 241 -2.18 12.66 -11.51
N GLN A 242 -1.26 12.16 -12.33
CA GLN A 242 0.17 12.43 -12.18
C GLN A 242 0.60 13.50 -13.18
N ILE A 243 1.45 14.41 -12.73
CA ILE A 243 2.07 15.48 -13.50
C ILE A 243 3.56 15.41 -13.24
N ALA A 244 4.42 15.62 -14.23
CA ALA A 244 5.83 15.90 -13.93
C ALA A 244 6.31 17.23 -14.47
N GLY A 245 7.35 17.72 -13.81
CA GLY A 245 8.00 18.99 -14.08
C GLY A 245 7.15 20.21 -13.71
N PRO A 246 7.54 21.40 -14.17
CA PRO A 246 6.82 22.65 -13.91
C PRO A 246 5.45 22.71 -14.59
N VAL A 247 4.51 23.44 -13.96
CA VAL A 247 3.17 23.69 -14.52
C VAL A 247 3.08 25.12 -15.04
N GLU A 248 3.50 25.35 -16.29
CA GLU A 248 3.43 26.68 -16.92
C GLU A 248 2.02 26.98 -17.45
N GLU A 249 1.38 26.02 -18.13
CA GLU A 249 0.04 26.16 -18.72
C GLU A 249 -1.08 25.76 -17.74
N THR A 250 -1.22 26.49 -16.62
CA THR A 250 -2.18 26.19 -15.54
C THR A 250 -3.63 25.95 -16.01
N LYS A 251 -4.10 26.70 -17.03
CA LYS A 251 -5.45 26.52 -17.59
C LYS A 251 -5.64 25.14 -18.21
N LEU A 252 -4.66 24.68 -18.98
CA LEU A 252 -4.73 23.40 -19.67
C LEU A 252 -4.71 22.24 -18.67
N VAL A 253 -3.81 22.29 -17.70
CA VAL A 253 -3.73 21.28 -16.63
C VAL A 253 -5.04 21.21 -15.85
N ASN A 254 -5.64 22.36 -15.53
CA ASN A 254 -6.94 22.43 -14.86
C ASN A 254 -8.09 21.86 -15.70
N GLU A 255 -8.10 22.04 -17.02
CA GLU A 255 -9.08 21.41 -17.91
C GLU A 255 -8.97 19.88 -17.86
N VAL A 256 -7.74 19.34 -17.87
CA VAL A 256 -7.49 17.89 -17.75
C VAL A 256 -7.98 17.36 -16.40
N ILE A 257 -7.64 18.02 -15.30
CA ILE A 257 -8.09 17.65 -13.95
C ILE A 257 -9.62 17.60 -13.87
N ASN A 258 -10.30 18.64 -14.35
CA ASN A 258 -11.76 18.73 -14.31
C ASN A 258 -12.43 17.67 -15.19
N ASN A 259 -11.92 17.44 -16.41
CA ASN A 259 -12.49 16.46 -17.33
C ASN A 259 -12.32 15.02 -16.83
N ALA A 260 -11.21 14.75 -16.14
CA ALA A 260 -10.94 13.44 -15.55
C ALA A 260 -11.59 13.25 -14.16
N PHE A 261 -12.19 14.31 -13.59
CA PHE A 261 -12.68 14.34 -12.21
C PHE A 261 -11.62 13.89 -11.19
N ALA A 262 -10.37 14.30 -11.40
CA ALA A 262 -9.28 13.92 -10.52
C ALA A 262 -9.40 14.67 -9.18
N ASP A 263 -9.45 13.91 -8.09
CA ASP A 263 -9.51 14.42 -6.71
C ASP A 263 -8.14 14.39 -6.02
N ASN A 264 -7.21 13.61 -6.57
CA ASN A 264 -5.83 13.47 -6.12
C ASN A 264 -4.86 13.86 -7.24
N VAL A 265 -3.99 14.84 -6.97
CA VAL A 265 -2.98 15.29 -7.93
C VAL A 265 -1.59 15.03 -7.35
N VAL A 266 -0.73 14.37 -8.11
CA VAL A 266 0.67 14.12 -7.73
C VAL A 266 1.59 14.80 -8.73
N GLN A 267 2.43 15.72 -8.25
CA GLN A 267 3.44 16.39 -9.06
C GLN A 267 4.83 15.83 -8.76
N TYR A 268 5.52 15.36 -9.79
CA TYR A 268 6.91 14.91 -9.75
C TYR A 268 7.86 16.00 -10.24
N GLY A 269 9.03 16.16 -9.63
CA GLY A 269 10.07 17.06 -10.16
C GLY A 269 9.66 18.53 -10.20
N TYR A 270 8.95 19.01 -9.16
CA TYR A 270 8.51 20.40 -9.06
C TYR A 270 9.65 21.39 -9.27
N MET A 271 9.36 22.45 -10.03
CA MET A 271 10.19 23.63 -10.20
C MET A 271 9.32 24.87 -10.02
N GLU A 272 9.91 25.93 -9.46
CA GLU A 272 9.21 27.20 -9.29
C GLU A 272 8.84 27.81 -10.65
N THR A 273 7.58 28.21 -10.79
CA THR A 273 7.04 28.89 -11.96
C THR A 273 6.85 30.39 -11.70
N GLU A 274 6.70 31.20 -12.75
CA GLU A 274 6.42 32.64 -12.58
C GLU A 274 5.03 32.88 -11.95
N HIS A 275 4.05 32.03 -12.26
CA HIS A 275 2.66 32.19 -11.86
C HIS A 275 2.25 31.20 -10.75
N THR A 276 1.36 31.66 -9.87
CA THR A 276 0.70 30.79 -8.89
C THR A 276 -0.32 29.91 -9.59
N TRP A 277 -0.16 28.59 -9.46
CA TRP A 277 -1.12 27.64 -9.98
C TRP A 277 -2.27 27.44 -8.99
N LYS A 278 -3.50 27.74 -9.42
CA LYS A 278 -4.70 27.51 -8.61
C LYS A 278 -5.36 26.19 -8.96
N PHE A 279 -5.47 25.29 -7.98
CA PHE A 279 -6.17 24.02 -8.17
C PHE A 279 -7.67 24.21 -8.45
N PRO A 280 -8.28 23.33 -9.28
CA PRO A 280 -9.73 23.20 -9.35
C PRO A 280 -10.33 22.75 -8.02
N ASP A 281 -11.59 23.10 -7.77
CA ASP A 281 -12.27 22.81 -6.49
C ASP A 281 -12.46 21.32 -6.21
N CYS A 282 -12.34 20.45 -7.23
CA CYS A 282 -12.42 19.00 -7.07
C CYS A 282 -11.17 18.39 -6.41
N VAL A 283 -10.02 19.08 -6.42
CA VAL A 283 -8.77 18.54 -5.87
C VAL A 283 -8.78 18.65 -4.35
N SER A 284 -8.75 17.50 -3.69
CA SER A 284 -8.77 17.39 -2.23
C SER A 284 -7.46 16.82 -1.65
N THR A 285 -6.68 16.12 -2.48
CA THR A 285 -5.37 15.56 -2.11
C THR A 285 -4.30 16.06 -3.07
N TYR A 286 -3.15 16.46 -2.51
CA TYR A 286 -1.99 16.89 -3.30
C TYR A 286 -0.70 16.21 -2.83
N GLY A 287 0.00 15.60 -3.77
CA GLY A 287 1.32 14.99 -3.57
C GLY A 287 2.42 15.77 -4.27
N LEU A 288 3.50 16.07 -3.57
CA LEU A 288 4.74 16.62 -4.13
C LEU A 288 5.88 15.62 -3.97
N PHE A 289 6.33 15.05 -5.08
CA PHE A 289 7.19 13.87 -5.07
C PHE A 289 8.52 14.16 -5.78
N ALA A 290 9.62 13.70 -5.19
CA ALA A 290 10.96 13.69 -5.80
C ALA A 290 11.31 15.00 -6.53
N THR A 291 11.43 16.11 -5.79
CA THR A 291 11.84 17.39 -6.38
C THR A 291 13.33 17.36 -6.71
N ASN A 292 13.74 18.15 -7.71
CA ASN A 292 15.06 18.06 -8.35
C ASN A 292 16.22 17.99 -7.32
N THR A 293 17.07 16.98 -7.46
CA THR A 293 18.10 16.56 -6.50
C THR A 293 19.42 17.30 -6.62
N ASN A 294 19.51 18.35 -7.43
CA ASN A 294 20.75 19.10 -7.52
C ASN A 294 21.03 19.80 -6.18
N GLU A 295 21.98 19.25 -5.42
CA GLU A 295 22.45 19.70 -4.10
C GLU A 295 22.99 21.15 -4.06
N TYR A 296 22.90 21.87 -5.18
CA TYR A 296 23.45 23.21 -5.40
C TYR A 296 22.40 24.29 -5.72
N ILE A 297 21.10 23.98 -5.63
CA ILE A 297 20.03 24.93 -6.04
C ILE A 297 19.44 25.69 -4.84
N GLU A 298 19.18 26.98 -5.09
CA GLU A 298 18.43 27.93 -4.27
C GLU A 298 17.07 27.36 -3.81
N ASP A 299 16.59 27.83 -2.65
CA ASP A 299 15.28 27.43 -2.11
C ASP A 299 14.16 27.78 -3.10
N PHE A 300 13.35 26.81 -3.52
CA PHE A 300 12.22 27.03 -4.40
C PHE A 300 11.01 27.56 -3.63
N LEU A 301 10.40 28.65 -4.08
CA LEU A 301 9.14 29.13 -3.52
C LEU A 301 7.98 28.27 -4.02
N PHE A 302 7.16 27.76 -3.10
CA PHE A 302 5.96 26.98 -3.40
C PHE A 302 4.82 27.88 -3.90
N LYS A 303 4.55 27.86 -5.21
CA LYS A 303 3.56 28.71 -5.88
C LYS A 303 2.32 27.94 -6.33
N VAL A 304 1.71 27.18 -5.42
CA VAL A 304 0.42 26.52 -5.68
C VAL A 304 -0.61 26.98 -4.65
N ASP A 305 -1.78 27.39 -5.11
CA ASP A 305 -2.93 27.67 -4.25
C ASP A 305 -3.63 26.35 -3.90
N THR A 306 -3.41 25.93 -2.66
CA THR A 306 -3.90 24.68 -2.07
C THR A 306 -5.11 24.91 -1.15
N ASN A 307 -5.88 25.99 -1.35
CA ASN A 307 -6.98 26.37 -0.46
C ASN A 307 -8.02 25.26 -0.23
N ASN A 308 -8.27 24.40 -1.21
CA ASN A 308 -9.23 23.30 -1.13
C ASN A 308 -8.62 21.95 -0.72
N VAL A 309 -7.28 21.87 -0.66
CA VAL A 309 -6.55 20.63 -0.36
C VAL A 309 -6.70 20.29 1.11
N GLN A 310 -7.22 19.10 1.41
CA GLN A 310 -7.40 18.58 2.77
C GLN A 310 -6.23 17.70 3.20
N HIS A 311 -5.58 17.03 2.25
CA HIS A 311 -4.46 16.13 2.49
C HIS A 311 -3.28 16.49 1.60
N MET A 312 -2.11 16.70 2.20
CA MET A 312 -0.88 17.02 1.46
C MET A 312 0.22 16.04 1.84
N LEU A 313 0.88 15.47 0.83
CA LEU A 313 2.01 14.56 0.98
C LEU A 313 3.25 15.17 0.31
N LEU A 314 4.34 15.29 1.06
CA LEU A 314 5.65 15.65 0.56
C LEU A 314 6.54 14.41 0.69
N ILE A 315 6.95 13.83 -0.44
CA ILE A 315 7.75 12.59 -0.46
C ILE A 315 9.04 12.85 -1.22
N GLN A 316 10.20 12.68 -0.56
CA GLN A 316 11.52 12.93 -1.16
C GLN A 316 11.63 14.36 -1.76
N ALA A 317 10.88 15.30 -1.20
CA ALA A 317 10.89 16.70 -1.58
C ALA A 317 12.05 17.42 -0.88
N ASN A 318 12.77 18.26 -1.64
CA ASN A 318 13.96 18.97 -1.19
C ASN A 318 13.91 20.45 -1.55
N ASN A 319 14.47 21.29 -0.68
CA ASN A 319 14.71 22.72 -0.90
C ASN A 319 13.44 23.54 -1.23
N ILE A 320 12.40 23.40 -0.41
CA ILE A 320 11.09 24.05 -0.68
C ILE A 320 10.73 25.00 0.44
N ARG A 321 10.42 26.24 0.06
CA ARG A 321 9.91 27.27 0.94
C ARG A 321 8.42 27.49 0.70
N PHE A 322 7.64 27.44 1.77
CA PHE A 322 6.21 27.66 1.80
C PHE A 322 5.89 29.00 2.48
N SER A 323 5.11 29.83 1.79
CA SER A 323 4.63 31.14 2.26
C SER A 323 3.11 31.28 2.10
N ASN A 324 2.40 30.15 2.05
CA ASN A 324 1.00 30.04 1.68
C ASN A 324 0.09 29.93 2.90
N THR A 325 -1.15 30.39 2.78
CA THR A 325 -2.19 30.08 3.76
C THR A 325 -2.93 28.81 3.36
N PHE A 326 -2.86 27.78 4.21
CA PHE A 326 -3.52 26.50 4.01
C PHE A 326 -4.89 26.51 4.73
N LEU A 327 -5.95 26.84 3.98
CA LEU A 327 -7.30 26.99 4.53
C LEU A 327 -7.95 25.66 4.89
N ALA A 328 -7.96 24.67 3.98
CA ALA A 328 -8.65 23.39 4.19
C ALA A 328 -7.77 22.25 4.70
N LEU A 329 -6.45 22.43 4.77
CA LEU A 329 -5.51 21.35 5.06
C LEU A 329 -5.74 20.77 6.46
N LYS A 330 -6.08 19.49 6.52
CA LYS A 330 -6.29 18.70 7.76
C LYS A 330 -5.10 17.80 8.06
N THR A 331 -4.42 17.29 7.03
CA THR A 331 -3.28 16.37 7.20
C THR A 331 -2.12 16.79 6.34
N LEU A 332 -0.95 16.92 6.96
CA LEU A 332 0.33 17.11 6.28
C LEU A 332 1.25 15.94 6.60
N GLU A 333 1.75 15.27 5.58
CA GLU A 333 2.73 14.20 5.70
C GLU A 333 4.00 14.58 4.95
N MET A 334 5.13 14.46 5.63
CA MET A 334 6.47 14.70 5.12
C MET A 334 7.28 13.43 5.32
N ASP A 335 7.76 12.85 4.22
CA ASP A 335 8.48 11.59 4.21
C ASP A 335 9.77 11.71 3.38
N GLU A 336 10.90 11.38 3.99
CA GLU A 336 12.23 11.51 3.38
C GLU A 336 12.54 12.91 2.80
N VAL A 337 11.93 13.96 3.35
CA VAL A 337 12.13 15.33 2.85
C VAL A 337 13.36 16.00 3.47
N LYS A 338 13.97 16.94 2.76
CA LYS A 338 15.10 17.71 3.27
C LYS A 338 14.91 19.20 2.99
N HIS A 339 15.40 20.06 3.88
CA HIS A 339 15.47 21.50 3.60
C HIS A 339 14.08 22.07 3.24
N ILE A 340 13.14 21.94 4.16
CA ILE A 340 11.77 22.45 3.99
C ILE A 340 11.54 23.58 4.98
N TRP A 341 11.06 24.72 4.48
CA TRP A 341 10.81 25.91 5.29
C TRP A 341 9.36 26.37 5.15
N PHE A 342 8.61 26.38 6.24
CA PHE A 342 7.35 27.10 6.34
C PHE A 342 7.65 28.44 7.02
N ASP A 343 7.58 29.54 6.29
CA ASP A 343 7.95 30.84 6.83
C ASP A 343 6.81 31.48 7.66
N ASN A 344 7.04 32.71 8.12
CA ASN A 344 6.09 33.43 8.97
C ASN A 344 4.80 33.87 8.24
N GLU A 345 4.81 33.91 6.90
CA GLU A 345 3.64 34.28 6.09
C GLU A 345 2.70 33.07 5.89
N CYS A 346 3.23 31.87 6.11
CA CYS A 346 2.45 30.65 6.08
C CYS A 346 1.50 30.53 7.29
N SER A 347 0.33 29.93 7.07
CA SER A 347 -0.61 29.61 8.15
C SER A 347 -1.40 28.32 7.92
N PHE A 348 -1.68 27.57 8.99
CA PHE A 348 -2.49 26.36 9.00
C PHE A 348 -3.77 26.57 9.80
N GLN A 349 -4.92 26.69 9.11
CA GLN A 349 -6.19 27.03 9.76
C GLN A 349 -6.92 25.81 10.34
N ASN A 350 -6.79 24.64 9.70
CA ASN A 350 -7.55 23.43 10.03
C ASN A 350 -6.68 22.17 10.20
N LEU A 351 -5.36 22.33 10.33
CA LEU A 351 -4.45 21.19 10.42
C LEU A 351 -4.71 20.40 11.70
N GLU A 352 -5.05 19.12 11.55
CA GLU A 352 -5.34 18.19 12.65
C GLU A 352 -4.18 17.22 12.89
N LEU A 353 -3.49 16.80 11.83
CA LEU A 353 -2.44 15.79 11.90
C LEU A 353 -1.21 16.22 11.08
N MET A 354 -0.03 16.12 11.69
CA MET A 354 1.24 16.36 11.01
C MET A 354 2.21 15.19 11.26
N TYR A 355 2.79 14.66 10.18
CA TYR A 355 3.79 13.60 10.23
C TYR A 355 5.07 14.08 9.55
N ILE A 356 6.20 13.95 10.24
CA ILE A 356 7.54 14.25 9.73
C ILE A 356 8.39 12.99 9.94
N LYS A 357 8.72 12.31 8.85
CA LYS A 357 9.32 10.97 8.84
C LYS A 357 10.62 10.99 8.06
N PHE A 358 11.68 10.43 8.64
CA PHE A 358 13.00 10.29 8.00
C PHE A 358 13.52 11.59 7.37
N SER A 359 13.16 12.74 7.96
CA SER A 359 13.33 14.05 7.35
C SER A 359 14.46 14.84 8.01
N PHE A 360 15.01 15.81 7.28
CA PHE A 360 16.16 16.58 7.74
C PHE A 360 16.02 18.08 7.45
N ASN A 361 16.47 18.93 8.38
CA ASN A 361 16.49 20.38 8.22
C ASN A 361 15.10 20.95 7.85
N ILE A 362 14.15 20.83 8.76
CA ILE A 362 12.80 21.37 8.58
C ILE A 362 12.61 22.55 9.53
N SER A 363 12.21 23.70 8.99
CA SER A 363 11.90 24.90 9.76
C SER A 363 10.41 25.23 9.63
N ILE A 364 9.72 25.33 10.75
CA ILE A 364 8.30 25.63 10.84
C ILE A 364 8.14 26.92 11.64
N MET A 365 8.03 28.02 10.92
CA MET A 365 7.84 29.38 11.45
C MET A 365 6.43 29.93 11.21
N CYS A 366 5.54 29.11 10.66
CA CYS A 366 4.18 29.50 10.31
C CYS A 366 3.24 29.57 11.52
N THR A 367 2.05 30.16 11.33
CA THR A 367 1.02 30.26 12.37
C THR A 367 0.05 29.08 12.32
N PHE A 368 -0.42 28.63 13.49
CA PHE A 368 -1.33 27.49 13.62
C PHE A 368 -2.63 27.90 14.32
N ASN A 369 -3.75 27.30 13.93
CA ASN A 369 -4.90 27.21 14.80
C ASN A 369 -4.66 26.15 15.88
N ILE A 370 -4.15 26.59 17.02
CA ILE A 370 -3.72 25.73 18.14
C ILE A 370 -4.82 24.84 18.74
N THR A 371 -6.09 25.10 18.44
CA THR A 371 -7.23 24.28 18.90
C THR A 371 -7.52 23.07 18.00
N LYS A 372 -6.93 23.02 16.81
CA LYS A 372 -7.24 22.01 15.78
C LYS A 372 -6.23 20.87 15.74
N LEU A 373 -4.97 21.15 15.99
CA LEU A 373 -3.89 20.16 15.87
C LEU A 373 -4.04 19.10 16.96
N LYS A 374 -4.37 17.87 16.56
CA LYS A 374 -4.57 16.70 17.44
C LYS A 374 -3.26 15.95 17.65
N ALA A 375 -2.43 15.81 16.61
CA ALA A 375 -1.17 15.09 16.70
C ALA A 375 -0.04 15.62 15.79
N LEU A 376 1.19 15.61 16.31
CA LEU A 376 2.45 15.85 15.58
C LEU A 376 3.37 14.68 15.87
N ASN A 377 3.75 13.98 14.82
CA ASN A 377 4.62 12.82 14.90
C ASN A 377 5.92 13.15 14.19
N LEU A 378 7.01 13.21 14.96
CA LEU A 378 8.39 13.32 14.47
C LEU A 378 9.03 11.95 14.60
N ILE A 379 9.44 11.34 13.48
CA ILE A 379 9.93 9.97 13.44
C ILE A 379 11.25 9.95 12.67
N LYS A 380 12.32 9.46 13.30
CA LYS A 380 13.65 9.31 12.70
C LYS A 380 14.13 10.56 11.95
N SER A 381 13.74 11.72 12.44
CA SER A 381 13.96 13.02 11.79
C SER A 381 14.92 13.87 12.59
N SER A 382 15.67 14.76 11.92
CA SER A 382 16.66 15.59 12.60
C SER A 382 16.74 17.03 12.12
N ASN A 383 17.24 17.92 12.99
CA ASN A 383 17.29 19.37 12.77
C ASN A 383 15.91 19.95 12.44
N ILE A 384 14.94 19.73 13.32
CA ILE A 384 13.57 20.26 13.17
C ILE A 384 13.40 21.45 14.10
N GLY A 385 13.14 22.63 13.54
CA GLY A 385 12.87 23.86 14.29
C GLY A 385 11.40 24.25 14.18
N ILE A 386 10.73 24.48 15.30
CA ILE A 386 9.35 24.93 15.37
C ILE A 386 9.29 26.19 16.24
N THR A 387 9.09 27.36 15.62
CA THR A 387 9.22 28.62 16.35
C THR A 387 7.91 29.07 17.00
N ASN A 388 6.78 28.86 16.34
CA ASN A 388 5.47 29.31 16.82
C ASN A 388 4.75 28.26 17.67
N LYS A 389 3.82 28.71 18.51
CA LYS A 389 2.96 27.83 19.31
C LYS A 389 2.07 27.00 18.37
N ILE A 390 2.22 25.69 18.47
CA ILE A 390 1.50 24.70 17.65
C ILE A 390 0.30 24.06 18.37
N TYR A 391 0.25 24.09 19.71
CA TYR A 391 -0.72 23.34 20.51
C TYR A 391 -1.40 24.12 21.62
N GLU A 392 -2.70 23.86 21.80
CA GLU A 392 -3.39 24.01 23.08
C GLU A 392 -3.60 22.65 23.75
N LYS A 393 -4.09 21.63 23.02
CA LYS A 393 -4.30 20.25 23.48
C LYS A 393 -3.93 19.29 22.35
N GLY A 394 -3.47 18.08 22.68
CA GLY A 394 -3.12 17.06 21.66
C GLY A 394 -2.01 16.13 22.11
N VAL A 395 -1.38 15.48 21.14
CA VAL A 395 -0.26 14.54 21.34
C VAL A 395 0.94 14.94 20.48
N LEU A 396 2.11 15.09 21.10
CA LEU A 396 3.40 15.25 20.44
C LEU A 396 4.19 13.96 20.61
N ASN A 397 4.45 13.25 19.52
CA ASN A 397 5.27 12.05 19.49
C ASN A 397 6.62 12.38 18.84
N ILE A 398 7.71 12.13 19.55
CA ILE A 398 9.08 12.29 19.04
C ILE A 398 9.79 10.96 19.18
N PHE A 399 10.14 10.34 18.05
CA PHE A 399 10.68 9.00 18.00
C PHE A 399 12.00 8.97 17.24
N ASN A 400 13.09 8.57 17.92
CA ASN A 400 14.44 8.47 17.37
C ASN A 400 14.88 9.72 16.58
N CYS A 401 14.60 10.89 17.16
CA CYS A 401 14.90 12.17 16.55
C CYS A 401 16.17 12.80 17.15
N ASN A 402 16.75 13.75 16.42
CA ASN A 402 17.94 14.48 16.88
C ASN A 402 17.80 15.98 16.59
N LYS A 403 18.22 16.84 17.51
CA LYS A 403 18.21 18.32 17.36
C LYS A 403 16.82 18.85 16.99
N ILE A 404 15.87 18.66 17.90
CA ILE A 404 14.51 19.21 17.75
C ILE A 404 14.40 20.45 18.63
N THR A 405 13.97 21.57 18.08
CA THR A 405 13.90 22.85 18.81
C THR A 405 12.50 23.42 18.73
N PHE A 406 11.91 23.71 19.90
CA PHE A 406 10.67 24.45 20.05
C PHE A 406 10.96 25.81 20.69
N THR A 407 10.69 26.91 20.00
CA THR A 407 11.03 28.25 20.50
C THR A 407 9.96 28.80 21.44
N GLN A 408 8.67 28.53 21.21
CA GLN A 408 7.59 29.02 22.08
C GLN A 408 7.21 28.04 23.20
N LYS A 409 6.59 28.56 24.27
CA LYS A 409 6.14 27.77 25.42
C LYS A 409 5.08 26.75 24.97
N ILE A 410 5.28 25.49 25.34
CA ILE A 410 4.32 24.42 25.07
C ILE A 410 3.18 24.46 26.10
N SER A 411 1.97 24.13 25.65
CA SER A 411 0.80 24.05 26.52
C SER A 411 0.96 22.97 27.58
N GLU A 412 0.56 23.26 28.82
CA GLU A 412 0.63 22.31 29.95
C GLU A 412 -0.30 21.10 29.76
N THR A 413 -1.31 21.22 28.90
CA THR A 413 -2.24 20.14 28.56
C THR A 413 -1.80 19.29 27.37
N LEU A 414 -0.60 19.53 26.80
CA LEU A 414 -0.06 18.71 25.72
C LEU A 414 0.51 17.40 26.29
N GLN A 415 0.09 16.26 25.74
CA GLN A 415 0.75 14.99 26.02
C GLN A 415 2.01 14.89 25.14
N ILE A 416 3.18 14.79 25.77
CA ILE A 416 4.46 14.65 25.05
C ILE A 416 5.00 13.24 25.31
N ASN A 417 5.20 12.48 24.23
CA ASN A 417 5.84 11.18 24.26
C ASN A 417 7.18 11.29 23.50
N ILE A 418 8.30 11.15 24.21
CA ILE A 418 9.64 11.18 23.62
C ILE A 418 10.25 9.80 23.81
N ASP A 419 10.73 9.21 22.73
CA ASP A 419 11.33 7.88 22.72
C ASP A 419 12.61 7.86 21.87
N ASP A 420 13.65 7.23 22.42
CA ASP A 420 14.95 6.93 21.79
C ASP A 420 15.63 8.09 21.04
N SER A 421 15.35 9.33 21.47
CA SER A 421 15.85 10.54 20.83
C SER A 421 17.10 11.04 21.56
N SER A 422 18.09 11.55 20.82
CA SER A 422 19.34 12.04 21.41
C SER A 422 19.13 13.30 22.27
N ASP A 423 20.14 13.63 23.11
CA ASP A 423 20.13 14.70 24.14
C ASP A 423 19.91 16.16 23.66
N ASN A 424 19.36 16.38 22.48
CA ASN A 424 19.23 17.70 21.85
C ASN A 424 17.78 18.06 21.50
N ILE A 425 16.83 17.80 22.40
CA ILE A 425 15.47 18.34 22.30
C ILE A 425 15.39 19.60 23.18
N PHE A 426 15.26 20.77 22.55
CA PHE A 426 15.27 22.07 23.22
C PHE A 426 13.88 22.69 23.24
N PHE A 427 13.41 23.11 24.41
CA PHE A 427 12.22 23.95 24.58
C PHE A 427 12.67 25.29 25.17
N LEU A 428 12.88 26.31 24.33
CA LEU A 428 13.65 27.51 24.71
C LEU A 428 12.93 28.46 25.69
N ASN A 429 11.60 28.44 25.75
CA ASN A 429 10.79 29.33 26.59
C ASN A 429 10.14 28.66 27.81
N ASP A 430 10.37 27.37 28.01
CA ASP A 430 10.19 26.73 29.31
C ASP A 430 11.59 26.62 29.92
N LYS A 431 11.82 27.05 31.16
CA LYS A 431 13.12 26.83 31.86
C LYS A 431 13.45 25.33 32.05
N ARG A 432 12.65 24.45 31.46
CA ARG A 432 12.89 23.02 31.33
C ARG A 432 13.72 22.81 30.07
N ILE A 433 15.04 22.76 30.23
CA ILE A 433 15.85 21.93 29.34
C ILE A 433 15.36 20.51 29.63
N ALA A 434 14.39 20.10 28.84
CA ALA A 434 13.89 18.75 28.88
C ALA A 434 14.90 17.88 28.10
N VAL A 435 16.01 17.52 28.76
CA VAL A 435 16.54 16.17 28.57
C VAL A 435 15.49 15.23 29.19
N LEU A 436 14.33 15.14 28.55
CA LEU A 436 13.22 14.28 28.94
C LEU A 436 13.34 13.04 28.05
N SER A 437 14.32 12.19 28.36
CA SER A 437 14.04 10.77 28.29
C SER A 437 13.06 10.49 29.43
N SER A 438 12.01 9.72 29.14
CA SER A 438 10.94 9.34 30.06
C SER A 438 9.85 10.41 30.29
N THR A 439 8.67 10.16 29.72
CA THR A 439 7.44 10.21 30.54
C THR A 439 7.78 9.67 31.91
N PHE A 440 7.41 10.31 33.03
CA PHE A 440 7.60 9.82 34.40
C PHE A 440 7.25 8.32 34.55
N GLU A 441 8.16 7.45 34.13
CA GLU A 441 8.19 6.03 34.36
C GLU A 441 8.73 5.95 35.78
N SER A 442 8.05 5.19 36.64
CA SER A 442 8.68 4.82 37.90
C SER A 442 10.06 4.27 37.53
N PRO A 443 11.18 4.87 37.99
CA PRO A 443 12.52 4.46 37.56
C PRO A 443 12.85 3.01 37.95
N TYR A 444 11.91 2.35 38.63
CA TYR A 444 12.02 1.03 39.20
C TYR A 444 11.18 -0.03 38.47
N LEU A 445 10.35 0.29 37.46
CA LEU A 445 9.49 -0.71 36.81
C LEU A 445 9.35 -0.49 35.30
N PHE A 446 9.43 -1.58 34.53
CA PHE A 446 9.11 -1.59 33.11
C PHE A 446 7.61 -1.37 32.90
N ARG A 447 7.27 -0.54 31.91
CA ARG A 447 5.92 -0.40 31.38
C ARG A 447 5.98 -0.44 29.86
N LEU A 448 5.04 -1.15 29.25
CA LEU A 448 4.88 -1.11 27.80
C LEU A 448 4.58 0.34 27.38
N ARG A 449 5.36 0.84 26.43
CA ARG A 449 5.15 2.18 25.90
C ARG A 449 3.93 2.19 24.99
N LYS A 450 3.33 3.37 24.84
CA LYS A 450 2.20 3.52 23.90
C LYS A 450 2.70 3.24 22.49
N PHE A 451 1.91 2.48 21.73
CA PHE A 451 2.16 2.32 20.31
C PHE A 451 1.97 3.64 19.58
N ILE A 452 2.98 4.03 18.81
CA ILE A 452 2.98 5.21 17.94
C ILE A 452 2.75 4.73 16.52
N SER A 453 1.73 5.28 15.86
CA SER A 453 1.46 5.01 14.45
C SER A 453 2.53 5.67 13.57
N LEU A 454 3.04 4.91 12.58
CA LEU A 454 3.96 5.40 11.57
C LEU A 454 3.23 5.89 10.30
N SER A 455 1.89 5.90 10.31
CA SER A 455 1.04 6.34 9.19
C SER A 455 -0.19 7.12 9.68
N TYR A 456 -0.60 8.14 8.92
CA TYR A 456 -1.86 8.86 9.17
C TYR A 456 -3.11 8.00 8.98
N MET A 457 -2.99 6.90 8.25
CA MET A 457 -4.09 5.98 8.00
C MET A 457 -4.44 5.12 9.22
N LEU A 458 -3.63 5.19 10.28
CA LEU A 458 -3.84 4.49 11.54
C LEU A 458 -3.85 5.48 12.70
N TYR A 459 -4.98 5.52 13.40
CA TYR A 459 -5.20 6.27 14.63
C TYR A 459 -5.26 5.31 15.81
N ILE A 460 -4.58 5.65 16.91
CA ILE A 460 -4.53 4.81 18.11
C ILE A 460 -5.06 5.63 19.29
N GLU A 461 -6.14 5.16 19.91
CA GLU A 461 -6.75 5.79 21.07
C GLU A 461 -7.10 4.73 22.11
N ASN A 462 -6.67 4.94 23.36
CA ASN A 462 -6.88 4.01 24.47
C ASN A 462 -6.48 2.55 24.12
N ASN A 463 -5.29 2.37 23.54
CA ASN A 463 -4.75 1.09 23.07
C ASN A 463 -5.56 0.41 21.95
N LYS A 464 -6.59 1.06 21.39
CA LYS A 464 -7.39 0.57 20.27
C LYS A 464 -6.96 1.21 18.97
N PHE A 465 -6.91 0.39 17.92
CA PHE A 465 -6.42 0.76 16.61
C PHE A 465 -7.61 1.00 15.68
N TYR A 466 -7.66 2.18 15.07
CA TYR A 466 -8.70 2.62 14.14
C TYR A 466 -8.07 2.99 12.81
N LYS A 467 -8.57 2.44 11.72
CA LYS A 467 -7.94 2.54 10.40
C LYS A 467 -8.88 3.14 9.36
N SER A 468 -8.33 3.94 8.44
CA SER A 468 -9.10 4.65 7.39
C SER A 468 -8.81 4.19 5.96
N SER A 469 -7.94 3.19 5.77
CA SER A 469 -7.44 2.74 4.46
C SER A 469 -7.32 1.21 4.42
N PRO A 470 -7.32 0.54 3.26
CA PRO A 470 -6.99 -0.88 3.16
C PRO A 470 -5.47 -1.17 3.19
N PHE A 471 -4.59 -0.21 2.91
CA PHE A 471 -3.13 -0.43 2.87
C PHE A 471 -2.54 -0.86 4.20
N MET A 472 -1.55 -1.75 4.20
CA MET A 472 -0.91 -2.18 5.45
C MET A 472 -0.14 -1.01 6.08
N VAL A 473 -0.28 -0.82 7.38
CA VAL A 473 0.33 0.28 8.14
C VAL A 473 0.88 -0.20 9.46
N THR A 474 1.95 0.44 9.91
CA THR A 474 2.75 0.00 11.05
C THR A 474 2.60 0.92 12.25
N ALA A 475 2.56 0.35 13.45
CA ALA A 475 2.74 1.06 14.71
C ALA A 475 3.78 0.36 15.59
N ILE A 476 4.53 1.15 16.35
CA ILE A 476 5.64 0.69 17.17
C ILE A 476 5.53 1.17 18.61
N SER A 477 5.78 0.27 19.55
CA SER A 477 6.14 0.58 20.94
C SER A 477 7.64 0.32 21.10
N SER A 478 8.42 1.38 21.20
CA SER A 478 9.86 1.31 21.29
C SER A 478 10.39 0.80 22.61
N ASN A 479 11.68 0.40 22.60
CA ASN A 479 12.43 0.02 23.80
C ASN A 479 11.66 -1.01 24.64
N PHE A 480 10.96 -1.90 23.95
CA PHE A 480 10.18 -2.96 24.57
C PHE A 480 11.09 -3.88 25.40
N CYS A 481 12.30 -4.14 24.91
CA CYS A 481 13.36 -4.80 25.65
C CYS A 481 14.71 -4.24 25.19
N ASP A 482 15.69 -4.20 26.07
CA ASP A 482 17.11 -4.00 25.74
C ASP A 482 17.91 -5.26 26.10
N GLU A 483 19.17 -5.34 25.66
CA GLU A 483 20.05 -6.48 25.96
C GLU A 483 20.16 -6.75 27.46
N LYS A 484 20.02 -5.72 28.31
CA LYS A 484 20.18 -5.87 29.76
C LYS A 484 18.89 -6.28 30.49
N CYS A 485 17.72 -6.04 29.91
CA CYS A 485 16.39 -6.27 30.48
C CYS A 485 16.27 -5.76 31.94
N VAL A 486 16.86 -4.60 32.24
CA VAL A 486 17.16 -4.17 33.63
C VAL A 486 15.91 -3.92 34.48
N LEU A 487 14.89 -3.30 33.90
CA LEU A 487 13.72 -2.88 34.66
C LEU A 487 12.83 -4.10 35.00
N PRO A 488 12.37 -4.26 36.25
CA PRO A 488 11.42 -5.30 36.58
C PRO A 488 10.05 -5.08 35.94
N PHE A 489 9.41 -6.14 35.47
CA PHE A 489 8.06 -6.14 34.93
C PHE A 489 7.01 -6.42 36.02
N LEU A 490 6.00 -5.57 36.12
CA LEU A 490 4.90 -5.75 37.05
C LEU A 490 3.79 -6.61 36.41
N TYR A 491 3.49 -7.75 37.03
CA TYR A 491 2.50 -8.71 36.53
C TYR A 491 1.38 -8.91 37.55
N PHE A 492 0.12 -8.77 37.12
CA PHE A 492 -1.05 -8.96 37.98
C PHE A 492 -1.66 -10.34 37.80
N HIS A 493 -1.57 -11.19 38.82
CA HIS A 493 -2.05 -12.57 38.79
C HIS A 493 -2.75 -12.95 40.09
N SER A 494 -3.88 -13.66 40.00
CA SER A 494 -4.64 -14.11 41.17
C SER A 494 -4.87 -13.01 42.23
N ASN A 495 -5.15 -11.79 41.77
CA ASN A 495 -5.35 -10.57 42.57
C ASN A 495 -4.13 -10.05 43.35
N HIS A 496 -2.93 -10.51 43.01
CA HIS A 496 -1.66 -10.04 43.58
C HIS A 496 -0.77 -9.47 42.46
N PHE A 497 0.08 -8.51 42.84
CA PHE A 497 1.12 -8.01 41.96
C PHE A 497 2.43 -8.77 42.21
N PHE A 498 3.02 -9.25 41.12
CA PHE A 498 4.32 -9.91 41.09
C PHE A 498 5.31 -9.03 40.35
N ILE A 499 6.55 -9.02 40.84
CA ILE A 499 7.66 -8.36 40.15
C ILE A 499 8.51 -9.43 39.46
N LEU A 500 8.54 -9.40 38.14
CA LEU A 500 9.27 -10.35 37.30
C LEU A 500 10.53 -9.67 36.73
N GLN A 501 11.68 -10.28 36.94
CA GLN A 501 12.94 -9.84 36.33
C GLN A 501 13.12 -10.51 34.97
N ASP A 502 13.90 -9.87 34.09
CA ASP A 502 14.33 -10.47 32.82
C ASP A 502 13.19 -10.90 31.88
N VAL A 503 11.96 -10.39 32.05
CA VAL A 503 10.78 -10.70 31.22
C VAL A 503 10.11 -9.43 30.71
N ARG A 504 9.66 -9.45 29.45
CA ARG A 504 8.83 -8.44 28.79
C ARG A 504 7.69 -9.11 28.07
N TYR A 505 6.48 -8.57 28.17
CA TYR A 505 5.31 -9.20 27.58
C TYR A 505 4.20 -8.18 27.28
N PHE A 506 3.53 -8.37 26.15
CA PHE A 506 2.27 -7.71 25.82
C PHE A 506 1.34 -8.66 25.07
N GLU A 507 0.04 -8.37 25.08
CA GLU A 507 -0.97 -9.08 24.29
C GLU A 507 -1.69 -8.13 23.34
N ALA A 508 -2.18 -8.68 22.24
CA ALA A 508 -3.11 -8.03 21.34
C ALA A 508 -4.37 -8.88 21.20
N LYS A 509 -5.53 -8.28 21.46
CA LYS A 509 -6.83 -8.87 21.16
C LYS A 509 -7.25 -8.45 19.76
N VAL A 510 -7.31 -9.41 18.84
CA VAL A 510 -7.49 -9.18 17.40
C VAL A 510 -8.75 -9.87 16.88
N GLY A 511 -9.54 -9.14 16.08
CA GLY A 511 -10.67 -9.67 15.32
C GLY A 511 -10.24 -10.20 13.94
N TYR A 512 -11.21 -10.47 13.07
CA TYR A 512 -10.94 -10.88 11.69
C TYR A 512 -10.18 -9.79 10.93
N GLY A 513 -9.15 -10.19 10.17
CA GLY A 513 -8.41 -9.25 9.34
C GLY A 513 -7.01 -9.69 8.92
N PHE A 514 -6.29 -8.76 8.29
CA PHE A 514 -4.89 -8.86 7.93
C PHE A 514 -4.06 -8.05 8.92
N PHE A 515 -3.34 -8.74 9.81
CA PHE A 515 -2.50 -8.11 10.82
C PHE A 515 -1.26 -8.96 11.12
N SER A 516 -0.21 -8.31 11.58
CA SER A 516 0.91 -9.01 12.18
C SER A 516 1.37 -8.29 13.45
N LEU A 517 1.92 -9.05 14.39
CA LEU A 517 2.47 -8.52 15.64
C LEU A 517 3.74 -9.26 16.02
N GLY A 518 4.67 -8.57 16.65
CA GLY A 518 5.92 -9.18 17.08
C GLY A 518 6.95 -8.16 17.48
N VAL A 519 8.21 -8.45 17.15
CA VAL A 519 9.35 -7.61 17.50
C VAL A 519 10.24 -7.31 16.31
N ILE A 520 10.93 -6.18 16.38
CA ILE A 520 11.98 -5.78 15.42
C ILE A 520 13.30 -5.55 16.14
N ASP A 521 14.41 -5.70 15.42
CA ASP A 521 15.70 -5.14 15.81
C ASP A 521 15.67 -3.63 15.59
N GLN A 522 15.37 -2.87 16.64
CA GLN A 522 15.13 -1.43 16.56
C GLN A 522 16.33 -0.65 15.99
N LEU A 523 17.56 -1.18 16.13
CA LEU A 523 18.76 -0.54 15.60
C LEU A 523 18.90 -0.73 14.08
N ASN A 524 18.53 -1.90 13.56
CA ASN A 524 18.77 -2.29 12.16
C ASN A 524 17.51 -2.17 11.28
N TYR A 525 16.32 -2.09 11.88
CA TYR A 525 15.05 -1.93 11.16
C TYR A 525 14.86 -0.47 10.70
N THR A 526 15.46 -0.10 9.57
CA THR A 526 15.51 1.30 9.12
C THR A 526 14.28 1.75 8.36
N ASP A 527 13.71 0.92 7.49
CA ASP A 527 12.88 1.39 6.36
C ASP A 527 11.36 1.24 6.58
N PHE A 528 10.93 0.63 7.68
CA PHE A 528 9.51 0.35 8.02
C PHE A 528 8.61 0.13 6.80
N PRO A 529 8.92 -0.87 5.95
CA PRO A 529 8.09 -1.17 4.80
C PRO A 529 6.67 -1.41 5.30
N ASN A 530 5.69 -0.77 4.67
CA ASN A 530 4.25 -0.93 4.94
C ASN A 530 3.79 -2.35 4.52
N GLU A 531 4.40 -3.35 5.15
CA GLU A 531 4.37 -4.76 4.85
C GLU A 531 4.18 -5.55 6.15
N SER A 532 4.04 -6.86 6.02
CA SER A 532 3.83 -7.77 7.15
C SER A 532 5.14 -8.08 7.86
N LEU A 533 5.13 -8.06 9.19
CA LEU A 533 6.30 -8.38 10.01
C LEU A 533 6.85 -9.77 9.69
N GLY A 534 8.16 -9.89 9.62
CA GLY A 534 8.87 -11.12 9.27
C GLY A 534 9.24 -11.27 7.79
N ASN A 535 8.99 -10.24 6.96
CA ASN A 535 9.38 -10.22 5.55
C ASN A 535 10.86 -9.85 5.34
N ASP A 536 11.56 -9.41 6.38
CA ASP A 536 12.96 -8.97 6.36
C ASP A 536 13.80 -9.69 7.43
N GLU A 537 15.10 -9.38 7.45
CA GLU A 537 16.10 -9.98 8.35
C GLU A 537 16.12 -9.34 9.76
N TYR A 538 15.31 -8.31 10.00
CA TYR A 538 15.32 -7.52 11.22
C TYR A 538 13.97 -7.54 11.94
N SER A 539 13.06 -8.44 11.57
CA SER A 539 11.74 -8.58 12.18
C SER A 539 11.31 -10.04 12.34
N ILE A 540 10.51 -10.28 13.38
CA ILE A 540 9.85 -11.56 13.64
C ILE A 540 8.40 -11.26 13.99
N GLY A 541 7.45 -11.85 13.26
CA GLY A 541 6.03 -11.52 13.42
C GLY A 541 5.10 -12.71 13.31
N PHE A 542 4.14 -12.80 14.23
CA PHE A 542 2.95 -13.64 14.10
C PHE A 542 1.95 -12.98 13.14
N ARG A 543 1.45 -13.70 12.14
CA ARG A 543 0.57 -13.16 11.09
C ARG A 543 -0.84 -13.72 11.14
N TRP A 544 -1.74 -13.07 10.41
CA TRP A 544 -3.14 -13.45 10.20
C TRP A 544 -3.37 -14.84 9.59
N ASP A 545 -2.30 -15.52 9.13
CA ASP A 545 -2.33 -16.91 8.68
C ASP A 545 -2.10 -17.92 9.83
N GLY A 546 -1.93 -17.42 11.06
CA GLY A 546 -1.70 -18.23 12.26
C GLY A 546 -0.25 -18.69 12.43
N LYS A 547 0.70 -18.15 11.66
CA LYS A 547 2.11 -18.56 11.68
C LYS A 547 3.03 -17.42 12.09
N VAL A 548 4.22 -17.77 12.57
CA VAL A 548 5.32 -16.84 12.81
C VAL A 548 6.25 -16.85 11.61
N HIS A 549 6.53 -15.67 11.08
CA HIS A 549 7.40 -15.45 9.92
C HIS A 549 8.62 -14.65 10.35
N SER A 550 9.77 -14.99 9.78
CA SER A 550 11.00 -14.20 9.85
C SER A 550 12.05 -14.75 8.90
N LYS A 551 12.85 -13.87 8.28
CA LYS A 551 14.07 -14.28 7.55
C LYS A 551 15.29 -14.42 8.47
N CYS A 552 15.26 -13.87 9.68
CA CYS A 552 16.39 -13.95 10.62
C CYS A 552 16.52 -15.33 11.28
N LEU A 553 15.44 -16.13 11.25
CA LEU A 553 15.42 -17.48 11.79
C LEU A 553 15.97 -18.47 10.76
N LYS A 554 17.04 -19.20 11.13
CA LYS A 554 17.65 -20.25 10.28
C LYS A 554 16.76 -21.48 10.09
N GLN A 555 15.73 -21.63 10.91
CA GLN A 555 14.79 -22.75 10.90
C GLN A 555 13.37 -22.21 11.09
N GLU A 556 12.37 -22.98 10.68
CA GLU A 556 10.97 -22.63 10.93
C GLU A 556 10.74 -22.42 12.43
N PHE A 557 9.89 -21.44 12.75
CA PHE A 557 9.57 -21.14 14.14
C PHE A 557 8.90 -22.36 14.79
N PRO A 558 9.43 -22.88 15.92
CA PRO A 558 8.96 -24.13 16.50
C PRO A 558 7.61 -23.91 17.19
N ALA A 559 6.53 -24.19 16.45
CA ALA A 559 5.16 -24.01 16.89
C ALA A 559 4.48 -25.36 17.19
N SER A 560 3.62 -25.38 18.21
CA SER A 560 2.77 -26.55 18.49
C SER A 560 1.65 -26.67 17.45
N THR A 561 1.61 -27.79 16.72
CA THR A 561 0.56 -28.07 15.72
C THR A 561 -0.85 -28.03 16.30
N ASP A 562 -1.00 -28.44 17.56
CA ASP A 562 -2.31 -28.44 18.25
C ASP A 562 -2.81 -27.02 18.54
N ILE A 563 -1.90 -26.07 18.74
CA ILE A 563 -2.21 -24.67 19.01
C ILE A 563 -2.48 -23.91 17.71
N ILE A 564 -1.76 -24.22 16.62
CA ILE A 564 -2.02 -23.64 15.29
C ILE A 564 -3.48 -23.86 14.88
N ASN A 565 -4.02 -25.05 15.13
CA ASN A 565 -5.41 -25.40 14.80
C ASN A 565 -6.46 -24.63 15.62
N LYS A 566 -6.06 -23.98 16.73
CA LYS A 566 -6.95 -23.12 17.55
C LYS A 566 -7.09 -21.72 16.97
N PHE A 567 -6.16 -21.27 16.13
CA PHE A 567 -6.25 -19.96 15.50
C PHE A 567 -7.33 -19.97 14.41
N LYS A 568 -8.26 -19.01 14.50
CA LYS A 568 -9.30 -18.80 13.47
C LYS A 568 -9.40 -17.34 13.12
N ASN A 569 -9.02 -17.00 11.90
CA ASN A 569 -9.20 -15.67 11.34
C ASN A 569 -10.54 -15.62 10.57
N GLU A 570 -11.64 -15.50 11.32
CA GLU A 570 -13.01 -15.53 10.78
C GLU A 570 -13.84 -14.39 11.42
N SER A 571 -14.74 -13.79 10.64
CA SER A 571 -15.58 -12.66 11.09
C SER A 571 -16.33 -12.98 12.40
N GLY A 572 -16.33 -12.03 13.34
CA GLY A 572 -16.98 -12.18 14.65
C GLY A 572 -16.24 -13.10 15.64
N LYS A 573 -15.06 -13.62 15.29
CA LYS A 573 -14.15 -14.30 16.22
C LYS A 573 -13.02 -13.36 16.62
N THR A 574 -12.64 -13.42 17.89
CA THR A 574 -11.48 -12.70 18.42
C THR A 574 -10.46 -13.69 18.95
N ASN A 575 -9.19 -13.47 18.64
CA ASN A 575 -8.06 -14.19 19.22
C ASN A 575 -7.25 -13.24 20.11
N THR A 576 -6.64 -13.76 21.16
CA THR A 576 -5.65 -13.03 21.96
C THR A 576 -4.27 -13.59 21.64
N ILE A 577 -3.38 -12.75 21.12
CA ILE A 577 -2.03 -13.16 20.73
C ILE A 577 -1.05 -12.35 21.55
N GLY A 578 -0.18 -13.02 22.28
CA GLY A 578 0.86 -12.35 23.06
C GLY A 578 2.24 -12.55 22.48
N CYS A 579 3.10 -11.56 22.69
CA CYS A 579 4.49 -11.55 22.31
C CYS A 579 5.33 -11.11 23.50
N GLY A 580 6.40 -11.84 23.79
CA GLY A 580 7.29 -11.49 24.87
C GLY A 580 8.70 -11.99 24.67
N ILE A 581 9.58 -11.46 25.50
CA ILE A 581 11.00 -11.80 25.55
C ILE A 581 11.33 -12.15 26.99
N TYR A 582 12.06 -13.24 27.21
CA TYR A 582 12.67 -13.53 28.50
C TYR A 582 14.12 -13.93 28.37
N LYS A 583 14.90 -13.85 29.46
CA LYS A 583 16.24 -14.42 29.50
C LYS A 583 16.24 -15.86 30.00
N ASP A 584 16.90 -16.74 29.26
CA ASP A 584 17.15 -18.10 29.74
C ASP A 584 18.24 -18.14 30.83
N GLU A 585 18.53 -19.33 31.33
CA GLU A 585 19.56 -19.58 32.36
C GLU A 585 20.98 -19.15 31.93
N HIS A 586 21.21 -19.03 30.61
CA HIS A 586 22.47 -18.59 30.01
C HIS A 586 22.47 -17.11 29.61
N ARG A 587 21.45 -16.34 30.02
CA ARG A 587 21.25 -14.92 29.69
C ARG A 587 21.01 -14.65 28.19
N ASN A 588 20.64 -15.66 27.41
CA ASN A 588 20.21 -15.46 26.02
C ASN A 588 18.80 -14.90 26.00
N ASN A 589 18.52 -14.02 25.04
CA ASN A 589 17.16 -13.53 24.81
C ASN A 589 16.35 -14.59 24.07
N ILE A 590 15.21 -14.97 24.65
CA ILE A 590 14.27 -15.92 24.07
C ILE A 590 12.98 -15.19 23.74
N LEU A 591 12.66 -15.10 22.44
CA LEU A 591 11.36 -14.65 21.96
C LEU A 591 10.35 -15.76 22.18
N PHE A 592 9.15 -15.42 22.63
CA PHE A 592 8.02 -16.35 22.66
C PHE A 592 6.74 -15.68 22.18
N PHE A 593 5.88 -16.49 21.57
CA PHE A 593 4.52 -16.10 21.24
C PHE A 593 3.53 -16.96 22.02
N THR A 594 2.35 -16.39 22.25
CA THR A 594 1.23 -17.06 22.92
C THR A 594 -0.03 -16.87 22.10
N LEU A 595 -0.92 -17.85 22.12
CA LEU A 595 -2.22 -17.79 21.46
C LEU A 595 -3.30 -18.25 22.43
N ASN A 596 -4.28 -17.39 22.66
CA ASN A 596 -5.44 -17.61 23.53
C ASN A 596 -5.06 -18.13 24.94
N GLY A 597 -3.97 -17.59 25.50
CA GLY A 597 -3.49 -17.95 26.84
C GLY A 597 -2.60 -19.20 26.90
N GLU A 598 -2.14 -19.74 25.77
CA GLU A 598 -1.21 -20.87 25.71
C GLU A 598 0.08 -20.51 24.95
N ILE A 599 1.21 -21.12 25.29
CA ILE A 599 2.49 -20.91 24.59
C ILE A 599 2.40 -21.47 23.17
N TYR A 600 2.48 -20.60 22.16
CA TYR A 600 2.48 -20.99 20.75
C TYR A 600 3.84 -21.58 20.34
N GLY A 601 4.94 -20.94 20.76
CA GLY A 601 6.31 -21.38 20.50
C GLY A 601 7.35 -20.36 20.97
N ARG A 602 8.64 -20.72 20.88
CA ARG A 602 9.76 -19.89 21.34
C ARG A 602 11.04 -20.10 20.54
N CYS A 603 11.86 -19.07 20.38
CA CYS A 603 13.17 -19.17 19.73
C CYS A 603 14.20 -18.22 20.37
N ALA A 604 15.49 -18.56 20.25
CA ALA A 604 16.57 -17.65 20.63
C ALA A 604 16.75 -16.56 19.57
N ILE A 605 17.03 -15.35 20.02
CA ILE A 605 17.18 -14.14 19.20
C ILE A 605 18.40 -13.33 19.70
N ASP A 606 19.08 -12.64 18.79
CA ASP A 606 20.33 -11.93 19.06
C ASP A 606 20.24 -10.41 18.85
N PHE A 607 19.02 -9.85 18.76
CA PHE A 607 18.87 -8.39 18.67
C PHE A 607 19.37 -7.73 19.96
N LYS A 608 19.92 -6.52 19.82
CA LYS A 608 20.41 -5.74 20.95
C LYS A 608 19.32 -4.89 21.60
N THR A 609 18.44 -4.32 20.76
CA THR A 609 17.32 -3.49 21.18
C THR A 609 16.07 -3.91 20.43
N TYR A 610 14.98 -4.07 21.17
CA TYR A 610 13.73 -4.61 20.67
C TYR A 610 12.66 -3.53 20.64
N GLY A 611 12.03 -3.34 19.48
CA GLY A 611 10.76 -2.63 19.36
C GLY A 611 9.62 -3.63 19.28
N ALA A 612 8.53 -3.44 20.04
CA ALA A 612 7.29 -4.16 19.82
C ALA A 612 6.54 -3.52 18.67
N VAL A 613 6.09 -4.31 17.69
CA VAL A 613 5.50 -3.78 16.45
C VAL A 613 4.21 -4.50 16.13
N VAL A 614 3.26 -3.73 15.59
CA VAL A 614 2.00 -4.21 15.04
C VAL A 614 1.84 -3.61 13.66
N THR A 615 1.54 -4.45 12.66
CA THR A 615 1.13 -3.99 11.33
C THR A 615 -0.29 -4.44 11.04
N VAL A 616 -1.09 -3.55 10.45
CA VAL A 616 -2.51 -3.80 10.18
C VAL A 616 -2.87 -3.38 8.77
N SER A 617 -3.54 -4.25 8.04
CA SER A 617 -4.29 -3.92 6.83
C SER A 617 -5.78 -3.89 7.21
N GLU A 618 -6.68 -4.66 6.60
CA GLU A 618 -8.11 -4.64 6.95
C GLU A 618 -8.34 -5.42 8.24
N ILE A 619 -8.95 -4.82 9.28
CA ILE A 619 -9.20 -5.50 10.55
C ILE A 619 -10.50 -5.03 11.21
N GLU A 620 -11.27 -5.97 11.75
CA GLU A 620 -12.52 -5.69 12.48
C GLU A 620 -12.25 -4.94 13.80
N SER A 621 -11.24 -5.38 14.56
CA SER A 621 -10.84 -4.76 15.82
C SER A 621 -9.43 -5.17 16.22
N LEU A 622 -8.65 -4.25 16.78
CA LEU A 622 -7.39 -4.55 17.45
C LEU A 622 -7.23 -3.69 18.71
N GLU A 623 -6.89 -4.34 19.82
CA GLU A 623 -6.66 -3.71 21.12
C GLU A 623 -5.39 -4.28 21.77
N ILE A 624 -4.50 -3.41 22.25
CA ILE A 624 -3.30 -3.79 22.98
C ILE A 624 -3.59 -3.89 24.48
N ILE A 625 -3.15 -4.99 25.07
CA ILE A 625 -3.22 -5.30 26.49
C ILE A 625 -1.80 -5.19 27.05
N ASP A 626 -1.62 -4.28 28.00
CA ASP A 626 -0.34 -3.94 28.62
C ASP A 626 -0.15 -4.55 30.03
N GLY A 627 -1.15 -5.30 30.52
CA GLY A 627 -1.13 -5.90 31.86
C GLY A 627 -1.52 -4.96 33.01
N ILE A 628 -1.61 -3.65 32.74
CA ILE A 628 -1.97 -2.64 33.74
C ILE A 628 -3.46 -2.31 33.62
N THR A 629 -3.90 -2.06 32.40
CA THR A 629 -5.29 -1.66 32.10
C THR A 629 -6.23 -2.85 31.98
N SER A 630 -5.70 -4.01 31.63
CA SER A 630 -6.44 -5.27 31.45
C SER A 630 -5.54 -6.45 31.81
N LYS A 631 -6.15 -7.52 32.34
CA LYS A 631 -5.43 -8.78 32.66
C LYS A 631 -5.01 -9.47 31.37
N PHE A 632 -3.81 -10.03 31.37
CA PHE A 632 -3.37 -10.94 30.31
C PHE A 632 -4.19 -12.24 30.33
N ALA A 633 -4.43 -12.80 29.15
CA ALA A 633 -5.00 -14.13 28.99
C ALA A 633 -3.98 -15.23 29.32
N PHE A 634 -2.71 -14.98 29.03
CA PHE A 634 -1.59 -15.86 29.35
C PHE A 634 -1.09 -15.66 30.79
N ASP A 635 -0.75 -16.78 31.43
CA ASP A 635 -0.05 -16.75 32.71
C ASP A 635 1.46 -16.69 32.48
N VAL A 636 2.03 -15.50 32.63
CA VAL A 636 3.46 -15.23 32.41
C VAL A 636 4.35 -16.04 33.36
N ILE A 637 3.82 -16.56 34.47
CA ILE A 637 4.58 -17.43 35.38
C ILE A 637 4.99 -18.74 34.68
N GLN A 638 4.24 -19.20 33.66
CA GLN A 638 4.51 -20.46 32.97
C GLN A 638 5.84 -20.49 32.18
N ILE A 639 6.44 -19.32 31.86
CA ILE A 639 7.72 -19.23 31.16
C ILE A 639 8.93 -19.09 32.09
N LEU A 640 8.70 -18.89 33.39
CA LEU A 640 9.78 -18.67 34.35
C LEU A 640 10.41 -20.02 34.74
N PRO A 641 11.75 -20.11 34.79
CA PRO A 641 12.44 -21.21 35.46
C PRO A 641 11.89 -21.43 36.88
N SER A 642 11.65 -22.69 37.26
CA SER A 642 11.04 -23.11 38.54
C SER A 642 11.82 -22.69 39.81
N ASN A 643 12.96 -22.05 39.65
CA ASN A 643 13.94 -21.60 40.64
C ASN A 643 14.04 -20.08 40.78
N LEU A 644 13.24 -19.28 40.05
CA LEU A 644 13.18 -17.83 40.23
C LEU A 644 12.35 -17.44 41.47
N LEU A 645 12.97 -16.65 42.35
CA LEU A 645 12.36 -16.07 43.55
C LEU A 645 11.23 -15.11 43.16
N PHE A 646 9.98 -15.51 43.43
CA PHE A 646 8.87 -14.57 43.52
C PHE A 646 9.11 -13.67 44.73
N ARG A 647 9.00 -12.36 44.52
CA ARG A 647 8.76 -11.44 45.63
C ARG A 647 7.40 -10.81 45.41
N THR A 648 6.52 -11.00 46.37
CA THR A 648 5.26 -10.25 46.44
C THR A 648 5.58 -8.80 46.81
N GLN A 649 4.73 -7.84 46.42
CA GLN A 649 4.93 -6.44 46.80
C GLN A 649 5.07 -6.26 48.32
N GLU A 650 4.37 -7.09 49.11
CA GLU A 650 4.46 -7.13 50.59
C GLU A 650 5.82 -7.62 51.13
N GLU A 651 6.65 -8.28 50.31
CA GLU A 651 8.02 -8.68 50.66
C GLU A 651 9.08 -7.66 50.22
N ILE A 652 8.66 -6.62 49.50
CA ILE A 652 9.53 -5.56 48.94
C ILE A 652 9.35 -4.23 49.69
N ASP A 653 8.13 -3.94 50.15
CA ASP A 653 7.84 -2.86 51.11
C ASP A 653 8.33 -3.21 52.52
#